data_AF-A0A1D9Q5W1-F1
#
_entry.id   AF-A0A1D9Q5W1-F1
#
_cell.length_a   1.000
_cell.length_b   1.000
_cell.length_c   1.000
_cell.angle_alpha   90.00
_cell.angle_beta   90.00
_cell.angle_gamma   90.00
#
_symmetry.space_group_name_H-M   'P 1'
#
loop_
_entity.id
_entity.type
_entity.pdbx_description
1 polymer ?
#
loop_
_entity_poly.entity_id
_entity_poly.type
_entity_poly.pdbx_seq_one_letter_code
_entity_poly.pdbx_strand_id
1 'polypeptide(L)'
;MSHLISTPLGQYGENTKEASLCAHDDLFEVWDDGPDEMKNLDRVDIKIKDRHYGENSHHYQFTAFGGPYIPFFKPFSFYRRRNSTVDPHSFTNKTSRSSWFYFTMATFSFISILLALRFFLTVSGAPAPYPSDAATSATSASSNYWIATIQRQGAPAYGDASYQIFRNVKDFGAVGDGVTDDTAAINAAISAGNRCGKGCDSTTLTPALVYFPPGTYAISTPIRQQYFTQLVGDAITLPTIKGLANFAGMALLDANPYDPQYNWFTNQNNFYRQIRNFVIDMTAMPISTGSGIHWQVAQATSLQNIVFNMRTDGGTDNKQQGIFMDNGSGGFMADLTFNGGKYGAFLGSQQFTSRNLTFNNCQTAIYLNWAWLWTFQNLKINNCGIGLDMSAGGAASRAAGSATIMDSTITNTPIGISTVYDIKEAGTNGTLVIDNVDFSSNVPVAVYDATAKSTILAGNTKIASWAQGKVYTGVNAGQATQGTQDVVTKPATLLDSTGKLFGRTKPQYETLPASSFLSVKSNGAKGDGVTDDTAAIQAIFDKATTDQIVYFDHGGYVVTDTIKVPKNIKITGEIWPMIMAKGFNDQSNPKAVFQVGQPGDTGSVEISDMVFQTIGPAAGAILVEWNVKEASQGSVGMWDVHTRIGGSAGTQLQSNTCAKNPNATYTGNTACIGAFMLLHVTEQASIYLENTWFWVADHELDLGDHNQIDIYSGRGVLVASEEGPAWMYGTASEHNVLYNYQLTNASNIFMGAIQTETPYFQANPDASAPFTTNQNYNDPSFTGGTLADKSWGLRIVNSEDIFVAGAGLYSFFDNYGQNCLSTGNCQSNMLSIEGSGNIHIVGLSTIGVENMVTVDGKSGALDKDNRNTFAATIAMFKETGTGVKC
;
A
#
# COMPACT_ATOMS: atom_id res chain seq x y z
N MET A 1 28.89 -72.37 20.32
CA MET A 1 27.47 -72.72 20.09
C MET A 1 26.89 -71.62 19.21
N SER A 2 26.27 -71.81 18.05
CA SER A 2 26.18 -72.98 17.11
C SER A 2 25.15 -72.61 16.03
N HIS A 3 25.37 -72.68 14.70
CA HIS A 3 26.52 -73.08 13.87
C HIS A 3 26.57 -72.21 12.58
N LEU A 4 27.60 -72.40 11.73
CA LEU A 4 27.68 -71.79 10.39
C LEU A 4 26.82 -72.54 9.35
N ILE A 5 26.43 -71.84 8.28
CA ILE A 5 26.33 -72.32 6.87
C ILE A 5 26.31 -71.07 5.95
N SER A 6 26.63 -71.23 4.66
CA SER A 6 27.02 -70.14 3.76
C SER A 6 26.27 -70.12 2.42
N THR A 7 26.17 -68.92 1.81
CA THR A 7 26.03 -68.63 0.34
C THR A 7 24.76 -69.13 -0.40
N PRO A 8 24.41 -68.58 -1.59
CA PRO A 8 24.60 -67.21 -2.12
C PRO A 8 23.34 -66.66 -2.88
N LEU A 9 23.52 -65.55 -3.61
CA LEU A 9 22.71 -65.02 -4.74
C LEU A 9 21.35 -64.34 -4.45
N GLY A 10 21.24 -63.12 -4.97
CA GLY A 10 20.02 -62.31 -5.13
C GLY A 10 20.41 -61.03 -5.89
N GLN A 11 19.72 -60.71 -7.00
CA GLN A 11 20.14 -59.65 -7.91
C GLN A 11 19.71 -58.25 -7.44
N TYR A 12 20.59 -57.26 -7.61
CA TYR A 12 20.19 -55.85 -7.62
C TYR A 12 19.70 -55.48 -9.03
N GLY A 13 18.50 -54.91 -9.11
CA GLY A 13 18.00 -54.21 -10.29
C GLY A 13 18.38 -52.72 -10.24
N GLU A 14 18.49 -52.10 -11.41
CA GLU A 14 19.01 -50.74 -11.55
C GLU A 14 17.98 -49.67 -11.16
N ASN A 15 18.44 -48.65 -10.43
CA ASN A 15 17.75 -47.37 -10.28
C ASN A 15 18.65 -46.30 -10.91
N THR A 16 18.39 -45.96 -12.16
CA THR A 16 19.10 -44.89 -12.87
C THR A 16 18.67 -43.53 -12.32
N LYS A 17 19.43 -43.00 -11.35
CA LYS A 17 19.51 -41.55 -11.17
C LYS A 17 20.31 -41.00 -12.33
N GLU A 18 19.65 -40.30 -13.25
CA GLU A 18 20.35 -39.40 -14.17
C GLU A 18 20.94 -38.26 -13.33
N ALA A 19 22.26 -38.07 -13.45
CA ALA A 19 22.95 -36.92 -12.91
C ALA A 19 23.22 -35.97 -14.07
N SER A 20 22.58 -34.80 -14.07
CA SER A 20 22.85 -33.73 -15.03
C SER A 20 24.26 -33.20 -14.81
N LEU A 21 25.09 -33.24 -15.86
CA LEU A 21 26.45 -32.73 -15.85
C LEU A 21 26.44 -31.21 -16.08
N CYS A 22 26.58 -30.43 -15.02
CA CYS A 22 26.95 -29.02 -15.14
C CYS A 22 28.47 -28.94 -15.45
N ALA A 23 28.82 -28.49 -16.65
CA ALA A 23 30.20 -28.24 -17.04
C ALA A 23 30.48 -26.73 -16.96
N HIS A 24 31.40 -26.35 -16.06
CA HIS A 24 32.03 -25.03 -16.12
C HIS A 24 33.18 -25.09 -17.15
N ASP A 25 33.11 -24.27 -18.19
CA ASP A 25 34.26 -24.01 -19.07
C ASP A 25 35.26 -23.07 -18.34
N ASP A 26 36.00 -23.62 -17.39
CA ASP A 26 37.14 -22.94 -16.78
C ASP A 26 38.28 -22.76 -17.80
N LEU A 27 38.77 -21.53 -17.92
CA LEU A 27 39.87 -21.16 -18.82
C LEU A 27 41.20 -21.79 -18.37
N PHE A 28 41.59 -22.90 -18.98
CA PHE A 28 42.94 -23.44 -18.87
C PHE A 28 43.86 -22.91 -19.98
N GLU A 29 44.85 -22.09 -19.59
CA GLU A 29 46.01 -21.81 -20.45
C GLU A 29 46.81 -23.11 -20.67
N VAL A 30 47.04 -23.47 -21.93
CA VAL A 30 48.09 -24.43 -22.32
C VAL A 30 48.85 -23.84 -23.50
N TRP A 31 50.16 -23.67 -23.32
CA TRP A 31 51.09 -23.32 -24.41
C TRP A 31 51.38 -24.56 -25.26
N ASP A 32 51.49 -24.38 -26.58
CA ASP A 32 52.52 -25.09 -27.36
C ASP A 32 52.91 -24.31 -28.63
N ASP A 33 54.07 -24.65 -29.20
CA ASP A 33 54.73 -23.95 -30.31
C ASP A 33 54.28 -24.42 -31.71
N GLY A 34 54.51 -23.57 -32.73
CA GLY A 34 54.77 -24.01 -34.11
C GLY A 34 53.67 -23.78 -35.17
N PRO A 35 53.96 -23.06 -36.27
CA PRO A 35 53.07 -22.93 -37.43
C PRO A 35 53.39 -23.95 -38.56
N ASP A 36 52.42 -24.28 -39.42
CA ASP A 36 52.62 -24.21 -40.89
C ASP A 36 51.37 -24.42 -41.80
N GLU A 37 51.52 -23.92 -43.03
CA GLU A 37 50.84 -24.20 -44.33
C GLU A 37 49.33 -24.59 -44.49
N MET A 38 48.56 -23.59 -44.93
CA MET A 38 47.78 -23.57 -46.20
C MET A 38 47.50 -24.88 -47.01
N LYS A 39 46.21 -25.20 -47.30
CA LYS A 39 45.51 -24.97 -48.62
C LYS A 39 44.26 -25.86 -48.90
N ASN A 40 43.32 -25.27 -49.65
CA ASN A 40 42.37 -25.84 -50.64
C ASN A 40 41.42 -27.00 -50.26
N LEU A 41 40.11 -26.79 -50.43
CA LEU A 41 39.40 -27.16 -51.68
C LEU A 41 37.98 -26.52 -51.75
N ASP A 42 37.31 -26.63 -52.91
CA ASP A 42 36.16 -25.80 -53.31
C ASP A 42 34.92 -26.63 -53.74
N ARG A 43 33.71 -26.05 -53.59
CA ARG A 43 32.38 -26.40 -54.17
C ARG A 43 31.87 -27.86 -54.28
N VAL A 44 30.62 -28.06 -53.80
CA VAL A 44 29.59 -28.88 -54.49
C VAL A 44 28.19 -28.25 -54.34
N ASP A 45 27.48 -28.00 -55.45
CA ASP A 45 26.04 -27.70 -55.52
C ASP A 45 25.19 -28.99 -55.61
N ILE A 46 23.87 -28.96 -55.29
CA ILE A 46 22.75 -29.35 -56.21
C ILE A 46 21.33 -29.43 -55.57
N LYS A 47 20.42 -28.60 -56.09
CA LYS A 47 18.97 -28.76 -56.43
C LYS A 47 17.99 -29.55 -55.54
N ILE A 48 16.82 -28.93 -55.32
CA ILE A 48 15.48 -29.56 -55.47
C ILE A 48 14.70 -28.77 -56.56
N LYS A 49 13.54 -29.26 -57.05
CA LYS A 49 12.98 -28.96 -58.39
C LYS A 49 11.47 -28.68 -58.40
N ASP A 50 11.00 -27.86 -59.35
CA ASP A 50 9.63 -27.33 -59.50
C ASP A 50 8.51 -28.34 -59.85
N ARG A 51 7.25 -27.88 -59.67
CA ARG A 51 6.25 -27.93 -60.76
C ARG A 51 5.20 -26.80 -60.69
N HIS A 52 4.77 -26.29 -61.85
CA HIS A 52 3.79 -25.19 -62.03
C HIS A 52 2.31 -25.62 -61.98
N TYR A 53 1.41 -24.65 -61.73
CA TYR A 53 0.38 -24.08 -62.64
C TYR A 53 -0.49 -23.09 -61.80
N GLY A 54 -1.17 -22.05 -62.31
CA GLY A 54 -1.30 -21.46 -63.66
C GLY A 54 -2.42 -20.40 -63.62
N GLU A 55 -2.29 -19.27 -64.32
CA GLU A 55 -3.21 -18.11 -64.19
C GLU A 55 -4.61 -18.32 -64.81
N ASN A 56 -5.61 -17.62 -64.29
CA ASN A 56 -6.58 -16.89 -65.12
C ASN A 56 -7.33 -15.79 -64.34
N SER A 57 -7.94 -14.84 -65.05
CA SER A 57 -8.54 -13.61 -64.49
C SER A 57 -10.00 -13.43 -64.91
N HIS A 58 -10.78 -12.66 -64.15
CA HIS A 58 -11.96 -11.92 -64.64
C HIS A 58 -12.38 -10.80 -63.68
N HIS A 59 -12.92 -9.70 -64.21
CA HIS A 59 -13.57 -8.63 -63.45
C HIS A 59 -14.96 -9.03 -62.97
N TYR A 60 -15.47 -8.36 -61.93
CA TYR A 60 -16.81 -7.73 -61.97
C TYR A 60 -16.89 -6.53 -61.00
N GLN A 61 -17.50 -5.43 -61.45
CA GLN A 61 -18.01 -4.37 -60.58
C GLN A 61 -19.44 -4.72 -60.14
N PHE A 62 -19.88 -4.23 -58.98
CA PHE A 62 -21.29 -3.93 -58.76
C PHE A 62 -21.48 -2.75 -57.79
N THR A 63 -22.52 -1.96 -58.04
CA THR A 63 -22.92 -0.80 -57.23
C THR A 63 -24.37 -0.95 -56.75
N ALA A 64 -24.61 -0.62 -55.47
CA ALA A 64 -25.84 -0.14 -54.83
C ALA A 64 -27.22 -0.78 -55.17
N PHE A 65 -28.01 -1.10 -54.13
CA PHE A 65 -29.37 -0.56 -53.92
C PHE A 65 -30.00 -1.01 -52.58
N GLY A 66 -30.85 -0.16 -51.98
CA GLY A 66 -31.94 -0.60 -51.07
C GLY A 66 -31.71 -0.53 -49.54
N GLY A 67 -32.39 0.40 -48.87
CA GLY A 67 -32.81 0.27 -47.45
C GLY A 67 -34.22 -0.36 -47.35
N PRO A 68 -34.98 -0.25 -46.22
CA PRO A 68 -35.00 0.93 -45.34
C PRO A 68 -35.32 0.73 -43.81
N TYR A 69 -35.35 1.86 -43.07
CA TYR A 69 -36.04 2.17 -41.79
C TYR A 69 -35.85 1.33 -40.48
N ILE A 70 -35.00 1.82 -39.56
CA ILE A 70 -35.34 2.61 -38.32
C ILE A 70 -36.51 2.12 -37.42
N PRO A 71 -36.47 2.17 -36.05
CA PRO A 71 -35.49 2.84 -35.15
C PRO A 71 -34.87 1.96 -34.02
N PHE A 72 -33.85 2.52 -33.34
CA PHE A 72 -33.52 2.21 -31.95
C PHE A 72 -33.38 3.51 -31.13
N PHE A 73 -33.68 3.47 -29.82
CA PHE A 73 -33.65 4.64 -28.94
C PHE A 73 -32.23 5.08 -28.53
N LYS A 74 -32.05 6.38 -28.29
CA LYS A 74 -30.88 6.94 -27.59
C LYS A 74 -31.28 7.46 -26.20
N PRO A 75 -30.51 7.21 -25.13
CA PRO A 75 -30.53 8.05 -23.94
C PRO A 75 -29.86 9.41 -24.22
N PHE A 76 -30.24 10.45 -23.47
CA PHE A 76 -29.65 11.78 -23.58
C PHE A 76 -28.36 11.90 -22.74
N SER A 77 -27.45 12.78 -23.16
CA SER A 77 -26.38 13.34 -22.32
C SER A 77 -26.09 14.76 -22.76
N PHE A 78 -26.25 15.73 -21.86
CA PHE A 78 -26.12 17.16 -22.18
C PHE A 78 -24.69 17.65 -21.92
N TYR A 79 -23.87 17.70 -22.96
CA TYR A 79 -22.67 18.53 -22.96
C TYR A 79 -23.03 20.00 -23.26
N ARG A 80 -22.53 20.94 -22.46
CA ARG A 80 -22.69 22.39 -22.75
C ARG A 80 -21.45 23.20 -22.37
N ARG A 81 -20.46 23.25 -23.27
CA ARG A 81 -19.37 24.25 -23.21
C ARG A 81 -19.94 25.68 -23.23
N ARG A 82 -19.43 26.57 -22.38
CA ARG A 82 -19.45 28.02 -22.60
C ARG A 82 -18.21 28.68 -21.98
N ASN A 83 -17.31 29.19 -22.83
CA ASN A 83 -16.43 30.30 -22.46
C ASN A 83 -17.19 31.60 -22.75
N SER A 84 -17.18 32.55 -21.81
CA SER A 84 -17.37 33.99 -22.10
C SER A 84 -17.03 34.83 -20.86
N THR A 85 -15.85 35.43 -20.86
CA THR A 85 -15.45 36.50 -19.93
C THR A 85 -16.12 37.82 -20.31
N VAL A 86 -16.90 38.43 -19.41
CA VAL A 86 -17.13 39.89 -19.36
C VAL A 86 -17.40 40.29 -17.90
N ASP A 87 -16.72 41.34 -17.43
CA ASP A 87 -17.05 42.16 -16.25
C ASP A 87 -16.94 43.64 -16.71
N PRO A 88 -17.87 44.54 -16.33
CA PRO A 88 -17.38 45.74 -15.65
C PRO A 88 -18.33 46.42 -14.63
N HIS A 89 -17.80 46.69 -13.43
CA HIS A 89 -17.85 47.95 -12.66
C HIS A 89 -19.14 48.83 -12.54
N SER A 90 -19.47 49.15 -11.26
CA SER A 90 -20.01 50.45 -10.73
C SER A 90 -21.50 50.83 -11.04
N PHE A 91 -22.22 51.71 -10.30
CA PHE A 91 -21.89 52.76 -9.31
C PHE A 91 -22.92 52.87 -8.12
N THR A 92 -22.41 53.04 -6.90
CA THR A 92 -22.88 53.81 -5.69
C THR A 92 -24.36 54.16 -5.31
N ASN A 93 -24.60 54.06 -3.97
CA ASN A 93 -25.28 55.01 -3.04
C ASN A 93 -26.82 55.00 -2.74
N LYS A 94 -27.15 54.75 -1.44
CA LYS A 94 -27.82 55.62 -0.41
C LYS A 94 -29.06 56.50 -0.76
N THR A 95 -30.05 56.82 0.11
CA THR A 95 -30.48 56.45 1.50
C THR A 95 -31.83 57.13 1.85
N SER A 96 -32.67 56.55 2.73
CA SER A 96 -33.67 57.27 3.58
C SER A 96 -34.16 56.35 4.73
N ARG A 97 -33.81 56.58 6.02
CA ARG A 97 -34.59 57.25 7.12
C ARG A 97 -35.90 56.52 7.53
N SER A 98 -36.30 56.41 8.81
CA SER A 98 -36.04 57.28 9.99
C SER A 98 -36.21 56.61 11.39
N SER A 99 -35.26 56.88 12.33
CA SER A 99 -35.35 57.19 13.81
C SER A 99 -36.48 56.61 14.72
N TRP A 100 -36.27 56.31 16.02
CA TRP A 100 -35.97 57.22 17.18
C TRP A 100 -35.08 56.59 18.30
N PHE A 101 -34.62 57.41 19.28
CA PHE A 101 -33.75 57.09 20.46
C PHE A 101 -34.57 56.91 21.79
N TYR A 102 -34.09 56.49 22.99
CA TYR A 102 -32.89 56.81 23.83
C TYR A 102 -32.56 55.64 24.83
N PHE A 103 -31.30 55.30 25.18
CA PHE A 103 -30.42 55.74 26.34
C PHE A 103 -31.05 55.60 27.76
N THR A 104 -30.41 55.12 28.87
CA THR A 104 -29.01 54.97 29.42
C THR A 104 -28.90 53.66 30.27
N MET A 105 -27.78 52.96 30.61
CA MET A 105 -26.49 53.21 31.33
C MET A 105 -26.61 53.74 32.79
N ALA A 106 -25.91 53.24 33.85
CA ALA A 106 -25.00 52.08 34.07
C ALA A 106 -25.25 51.41 35.48
N THR A 107 -24.35 50.98 36.42
CA THR A 107 -22.89 51.13 36.71
C THR A 107 -22.37 50.05 37.75
N PHE A 108 -21.08 50.09 38.11
CA PHE A 108 -20.24 49.28 39.06
C PHE A 108 -20.43 49.60 40.58
N SER A 109 -19.81 48.96 41.60
CA SER A 109 -19.28 47.59 41.88
C SER A 109 -18.64 47.49 43.31
N PHE A 110 -18.18 46.29 43.72
CA PHE A 110 -17.22 45.91 44.78
C PHE A 110 -17.54 45.99 46.31
N ILE A 111 -17.77 44.81 46.87
CA ILE A 111 -17.09 44.15 48.02
C ILE A 111 -16.38 45.04 49.07
N SER A 112 -16.84 44.97 50.32
CA SER A 112 -16.00 44.85 51.53
C SER A 112 -16.84 44.44 52.77
N ILE A 113 -16.16 44.07 53.86
CA ILE A 113 -16.73 43.63 55.15
C ILE A 113 -17.41 42.24 55.10
N LEU A 114 -16.53 41.23 55.04
CA LEU A 114 -16.74 39.93 55.69
C LEU A 114 -16.92 40.09 57.22
N LEU A 115 -17.45 39.05 57.87
CA LEU A 115 -17.53 38.86 59.33
C LEU A 115 -18.40 39.87 60.12
N ALA A 116 -19.71 39.63 60.10
CA ALA A 116 -20.51 39.66 61.32
C ALA A 116 -21.00 38.23 61.64
N LEU A 117 -20.97 37.83 62.92
CA LEU A 117 -21.29 36.47 63.37
C LEU A 117 -22.75 36.09 63.03
N ARG A 118 -23.00 34.85 62.56
CA ARG A 118 -23.32 33.62 63.34
C ARG A 118 -24.51 33.76 64.30
N PHE A 119 -25.14 32.62 64.56
CA PHE A 119 -26.29 32.38 65.46
C PHE A 119 -27.66 32.74 64.83
N PHE A 120 -28.70 31.90 64.90
CA PHE A 120 -28.82 30.61 65.59
C PHE A 120 -29.98 29.72 65.06
N LEU A 121 -29.82 28.38 65.14
CA LEU A 121 -30.86 27.31 65.22
C LEU A 121 -31.64 26.98 63.92
N THR A 122 -32.11 25.73 63.66
CA THR A 122 -31.99 24.41 64.35
C THR A 122 -32.02 23.28 63.30
N VAL A 123 -31.04 22.35 63.24
CA VAL A 123 -30.97 21.02 63.90
C VAL A 123 -31.99 19.96 63.41
N SER A 124 -31.49 18.92 62.72
CA SER A 124 -31.95 17.52 62.83
C SER A 124 -30.96 16.52 62.18
N GLY A 125 -30.95 15.26 62.67
CA GLY A 125 -30.49 14.01 62.03
C GLY A 125 -29.18 13.94 61.23
N ALA A 126 -28.17 13.21 61.74
CA ALA A 126 -26.93 12.88 61.02
C ALA A 126 -26.79 11.37 60.69
N PRO A 127 -26.55 10.99 59.43
CA PRO A 127 -26.04 9.66 59.05
C PRO A 127 -24.51 9.54 59.22
N ALA A 128 -23.98 8.32 59.07
CA ALA A 128 -22.56 8.01 59.18
C ALA A 128 -21.71 8.58 58.01
N PRO A 129 -20.40 8.84 58.21
CA PRO A 129 -19.54 9.41 57.18
C PRO A 129 -19.21 8.41 56.07
N TYR A 130 -19.49 8.79 54.83
CA TYR A 130 -18.74 8.27 53.67
C TYR A 130 -17.36 8.94 53.67
N PRO A 131 -16.28 8.21 53.28
CA PRO A 131 -14.97 8.82 53.13
C PRO A 131 -15.01 9.87 52.01
N SER A 132 -14.74 11.13 52.37
CA SER A 132 -14.55 12.21 51.40
C SER A 132 -13.10 12.18 50.90
N ASP A 133 -12.82 11.30 49.94
CA ASP A 133 -11.57 11.44 49.18
C ASP A 133 -11.57 12.80 48.49
N ALA A 134 -10.50 13.55 48.70
CA ALA A 134 -10.39 14.91 48.21
C ALA A 134 -10.42 14.92 46.68
N ALA A 135 -10.94 16.00 46.09
CA ALA A 135 -10.79 16.26 44.67
C ALA A 135 -9.30 16.46 44.34
N THR A 136 -8.59 15.37 44.07
CA THR A 136 -7.26 15.40 43.47
C THR A 136 -7.38 16.16 42.17
N SER A 137 -6.72 17.32 42.07
CA SER A 137 -6.48 17.94 40.78
C SER A 137 -5.87 16.88 39.87
N ALA A 138 -6.50 16.64 38.71
CA ALA A 138 -5.99 15.70 37.74
C ALA A 138 -4.71 16.27 37.13
N THR A 139 -3.59 16.05 37.82
CA THR A 139 -2.25 16.18 37.26
C THR A 139 -2.25 15.41 35.96
N SER A 140 -1.86 16.06 34.86
CA SER A 140 -1.78 15.41 33.55
C SER A 140 -1.00 14.11 33.69
N ALA A 141 -1.58 13.01 33.24
CA ALA A 141 -0.91 11.71 33.23
C ALA A 141 0.25 11.78 32.22
N SER A 142 1.43 12.15 32.72
CA SER A 142 2.66 12.24 31.94
C SER A 142 3.06 10.82 31.53
N SER A 143 2.79 10.47 30.27
CA SER A 143 3.24 9.21 29.71
C SER A 143 4.77 9.20 29.58
N ASN A 144 5.37 8.04 29.84
CA ASN A 144 6.79 7.80 29.59
C ASN A 144 7.06 7.37 28.13
N TYR A 145 6.02 7.32 27.28
CA TYR A 145 6.18 7.01 25.86
C TYR A 145 7.14 8.01 25.23
N TRP A 146 8.17 7.51 24.54
CA TRP A 146 9.29 8.34 24.07
C TRP A 146 8.84 9.49 23.15
N ILE A 147 7.77 9.32 22.36
CA ILE A 147 7.20 10.38 21.51
C ILE A 147 6.73 11.61 22.34
N ALA A 148 6.31 11.41 23.60
CA ALA A 148 5.93 12.52 24.48
C ALA A 148 7.11 13.34 25.01
N THR A 149 8.33 12.77 25.00
CA THR A 149 9.47 13.26 25.82
C THR A 149 10.78 13.42 25.06
N ILE A 150 10.90 12.89 23.84
CA ILE A 150 12.09 13.07 22.99
C ILE A 150 12.26 14.52 22.55
N GLN A 151 13.51 14.97 22.48
CA GLN A 151 13.86 16.33 22.04
C GLN A 151 13.36 16.57 20.61
N ARG A 152 12.74 17.73 20.36
CA ARG A 152 12.20 18.09 19.05
C ARG A 152 13.18 18.97 18.28
N GLN A 153 13.73 18.40 17.20
CA GLN A 153 14.78 19.02 16.37
C GLN A 153 14.45 18.94 14.86
N GLY A 154 13.30 18.38 14.50
CA GLY A 154 12.82 18.33 13.12
C GLY A 154 12.47 19.69 12.54
N ALA A 155 12.77 19.89 11.26
CA ALA A 155 12.39 21.06 10.48
C ALA A 155 12.27 20.67 8.98
N PRO A 156 11.35 21.26 8.21
CA PRO A 156 11.18 20.92 6.80
C PRO A 156 12.30 21.56 5.96
N ALA A 157 13.20 20.75 5.41
CA ALA A 157 14.42 21.23 4.74
C ALA A 157 14.19 22.24 3.60
N TYR A 158 13.07 22.10 2.88
CA TYR A 158 12.69 22.97 1.76
C TYR A 158 11.47 23.85 2.07
N GLY A 159 11.06 23.91 3.35
CA GLY A 159 9.94 24.71 3.83
C GLY A 159 10.39 25.90 4.69
N ASP A 160 9.50 26.39 5.56
CA ASP A 160 9.84 27.38 6.57
C ASP A 160 10.62 26.71 7.74
N ALA A 161 11.86 27.12 7.97
CA ALA A 161 12.71 26.55 9.03
C ALA A 161 12.19 26.83 10.47
N SER A 162 11.22 27.73 10.64
CA SER A 162 10.53 28.00 11.92
C SER A 162 9.25 27.16 12.11
N TYR A 163 8.87 26.36 11.11
CA TYR A 163 7.67 25.55 11.11
C TYR A 163 7.71 24.42 12.15
N GLN A 164 6.78 24.44 13.10
CA GLN A 164 6.61 23.40 14.11
C GLN A 164 6.07 22.11 13.48
N ILE A 165 6.83 21.00 13.56
CA ILE A 165 6.39 19.68 13.04
C ILE A 165 5.64 18.88 14.11
N PHE A 166 6.23 18.71 15.30
CA PHE A 166 5.60 18.02 16.42
C PHE A 166 4.64 18.93 17.17
N ARG A 167 3.42 18.47 17.40
CA ARG A 167 2.33 19.25 18.02
C ARG A 167 1.56 18.40 19.02
N ASN A 168 1.74 18.64 20.31
CA ASN A 168 0.90 18.03 21.35
C ASN A 168 -0.44 18.80 21.43
N VAL A 169 -1.58 18.12 21.30
CA VAL A 169 -2.91 18.77 21.29
C VAL A 169 -3.21 19.57 22.56
N LYS A 170 -2.59 19.22 23.70
CA LYS A 170 -2.78 19.95 24.96
C LYS A 170 -2.11 21.33 24.97
N ASP A 171 -1.04 21.52 24.18
CA ASP A 171 -0.39 22.82 23.99
C ASP A 171 -1.30 23.80 23.23
N PHE A 172 -2.24 23.27 22.44
CA PHE A 172 -3.28 24.02 21.72
C PHE A 172 -4.59 24.15 22.53
N GLY A 173 -4.58 23.75 23.81
CA GLY A 173 -5.68 23.93 24.75
C GLY A 173 -6.62 22.73 24.92
N ALA A 174 -6.30 21.56 24.35
CA ALA A 174 -7.11 20.35 24.56
C ALA A 174 -6.94 19.82 25.99
N VAL A 175 -8.04 19.55 26.67
CA VAL A 175 -8.03 19.10 28.08
C VAL A 175 -7.90 17.58 28.16
N GLY A 176 -8.69 16.84 27.38
CA GLY A 176 -8.74 15.39 27.43
C GLY A 176 -9.44 14.83 28.69
N ASP A 177 -10.44 15.52 29.22
CA ASP A 177 -11.21 15.16 30.43
C ASP A 177 -12.51 14.36 30.14
N GLY A 178 -12.89 14.22 28.87
CA GLY A 178 -14.11 13.54 28.41
C GLY A 178 -15.40 14.35 28.53
N VAL A 179 -15.31 15.65 28.84
CA VAL A 179 -16.42 16.58 29.10
C VAL A 179 -16.26 17.89 28.31
N THR A 180 -15.05 18.45 28.27
CA THR A 180 -14.68 19.63 27.47
C THR A 180 -14.63 19.27 25.99
N ASP A 181 -15.17 20.14 25.14
CA ASP A 181 -15.15 19.97 23.68
C ASP A 181 -13.79 20.39 23.10
N ASP A 182 -12.93 19.39 22.89
CA ASP A 182 -11.56 19.55 22.42
C ASP A 182 -11.47 19.73 20.89
N THR A 183 -12.60 19.69 20.14
CA THR A 183 -12.61 19.78 18.67
C THR A 183 -11.83 21.00 18.15
N ALA A 184 -11.99 22.16 18.79
CA ALA A 184 -11.34 23.39 18.36
C ALA A 184 -9.81 23.34 18.57
N ALA A 185 -9.35 22.84 19.72
CA ALA A 185 -7.94 22.72 20.05
C ALA A 185 -7.21 21.69 19.16
N ILE A 186 -7.85 20.54 18.90
CA ILE A 186 -7.27 19.49 18.06
C ILE A 186 -7.18 19.95 16.60
N ASN A 187 -8.23 20.58 16.05
CA ASN A 187 -8.16 21.15 14.69
C ASN A 187 -7.18 22.34 14.60
N ALA A 188 -7.01 23.14 15.67
CA ALA A 188 -5.98 24.17 15.73
C ALA A 188 -4.57 23.57 15.70
N ALA A 189 -4.31 22.49 16.45
CA ALA A 189 -3.07 21.73 16.37
C ALA A 189 -2.82 21.22 14.95
N ILE A 190 -3.79 20.55 14.32
CA ILE A 190 -3.61 20.00 12.96
C ILE A 190 -3.32 21.09 11.92
N SER A 191 -3.89 22.29 12.06
CA SER A 191 -3.82 23.36 11.04
C SER A 191 -2.78 24.46 11.28
N ALA A 192 -2.14 24.49 12.45
CA ALA A 192 -1.08 25.46 12.77
C ALA A 192 0.08 25.39 11.77
N GLY A 193 0.56 26.55 11.29
CA GLY A 193 1.68 26.63 10.33
C GLY A 193 1.29 26.72 8.85
N ASN A 194 0.07 27.16 8.51
CA ASN A 194 -0.39 27.42 7.13
C ASN A 194 -0.19 26.21 6.18
N ARG A 195 -0.79 25.08 6.56
CA ARG A 195 -0.62 23.78 5.90
C ARG A 195 -1.62 23.54 4.76
N CYS A 196 -1.36 22.48 3.98
CA CYS A 196 -2.26 22.01 2.92
C CYS A 196 -3.59 21.45 3.45
N GLY A 197 -4.59 22.34 3.49
CA GLY A 197 -6.01 22.01 3.67
C GLY A 197 -6.82 22.35 2.42
N LYS A 198 -8.11 22.71 2.61
CA LYS A 198 -9.02 23.11 1.53
C LYS A 198 -8.38 24.04 0.50
N GLY A 199 -8.33 23.59 -0.77
CA GLY A 199 -7.81 24.38 -1.90
C GLY A 199 -6.33 24.16 -2.21
N CYS A 200 -5.67 23.20 -1.54
CA CYS A 200 -4.38 22.64 -1.88
C CYS A 200 -4.58 21.13 -2.14
N ASP A 201 -4.10 20.60 -3.28
CA ASP A 201 -4.29 19.17 -3.62
C ASP A 201 -3.30 18.27 -2.88
N SER A 202 -2.03 18.68 -2.81
CA SER A 202 -0.94 17.94 -2.18
C SER A 202 0.20 18.87 -1.72
N THR A 203 1.04 18.39 -0.80
CA THR A 203 2.37 18.95 -0.49
C THR A 203 3.20 17.98 0.34
N THR A 204 4.52 18.12 0.27
CA THR A 204 5.49 17.44 1.13
C THR A 204 6.19 18.41 2.10
N LEU A 205 5.97 19.72 1.95
CA LEU A 205 6.64 20.80 2.70
C LEU A 205 6.07 21.09 4.09
N THR A 206 4.83 20.67 4.39
CA THR A 206 4.15 20.98 5.67
C THR A 206 3.72 19.73 6.45
N PRO A 207 4.66 18.85 6.88
CA PRO A 207 4.34 17.65 7.66
C PRO A 207 3.76 17.97 9.04
N ALA A 208 2.94 17.08 9.62
CA ALA A 208 2.51 17.21 11.01
C ALA A 208 2.43 15.88 11.75
N LEU A 209 3.23 15.75 12.82
CA LEU A 209 3.04 14.71 13.83
C LEU A 209 2.22 15.34 14.97
N VAL A 210 0.92 15.07 14.98
CA VAL A 210 -0.02 15.59 15.98
C VAL A 210 -0.19 14.51 17.06
N TYR A 211 0.36 14.79 18.24
CA TYR A 211 0.42 13.86 19.36
C TYR A 211 -0.71 14.09 20.36
N PHE A 212 -1.32 13.00 20.81
CA PHE A 212 -2.41 12.96 21.78
C PHE A 212 -1.93 12.22 23.04
N PRO A 213 -1.55 12.94 24.12
CA PRO A 213 -1.27 12.31 25.42
C PRO A 213 -2.50 11.58 25.98
N PRO A 214 -2.33 10.72 27.00
CA PRO A 214 -3.45 10.05 27.67
C PRO A 214 -4.57 11.02 28.09
N GLY A 215 -5.81 10.60 27.85
CA GLY A 215 -7.02 11.39 28.10
C GLY A 215 -8.20 10.91 27.26
N THR A 216 -9.37 11.50 27.49
CA THR A 216 -10.58 11.34 26.66
C THR A 216 -10.92 12.68 26.03
N TYR A 217 -10.75 12.81 24.72
CA TYR A 217 -11.00 14.03 23.98
C TYR A 217 -12.42 14.00 23.44
N ALA A 218 -13.33 14.75 24.05
CA ALA A 218 -14.71 14.83 23.59
C ALA A 218 -14.82 15.82 22.43
N ILE A 219 -15.58 15.47 21.38
CA ILE A 219 -15.65 16.25 20.14
C ILE A 219 -17.09 16.37 19.61
N SER A 220 -17.44 17.52 19.05
CA SER A 220 -18.77 17.79 18.44
C SER A 220 -18.79 17.91 16.92
N THR A 221 -17.66 18.16 16.27
CA THR A 221 -17.54 18.14 14.79
C THR A 221 -16.20 17.51 14.36
N PRO A 222 -16.03 17.10 13.08
CA PRO A 222 -14.90 16.28 12.65
C PRO A 222 -13.53 16.88 12.96
N ILE A 223 -12.61 16.01 13.34
CA ILE A 223 -11.17 16.30 13.33
C ILE A 223 -10.67 16.12 11.89
N ARG A 224 -10.36 17.23 11.22
CA ARG A 224 -10.02 17.25 9.78
C ARG A 224 -8.52 17.04 9.61
N GLN A 225 -8.11 15.82 9.31
CA GLN A 225 -6.73 15.49 9.01
C GLN A 225 -6.34 16.11 7.67
N GLN A 226 -5.56 17.19 7.72
CA GLN A 226 -4.95 17.81 6.54
C GLN A 226 -3.91 16.89 5.87
N TYR A 227 -3.44 17.25 4.68
CA TYR A 227 -2.44 16.48 3.93
C TYR A 227 -1.15 16.26 4.75
N PHE A 228 -0.37 15.20 4.47
CA PHE A 228 0.90 14.89 5.15
C PHE A 228 0.84 14.90 6.70
N THR A 229 -0.15 14.23 7.29
CA THR A 229 -0.41 14.27 8.74
C THR A 229 -0.43 12.87 9.37
N GLN A 230 0.37 12.67 10.42
CA GLN A 230 0.23 11.55 11.35
C GLN A 230 -0.54 12.02 12.60
N LEU A 231 -1.69 11.41 12.88
CA LEU A 231 -2.36 11.49 14.19
C LEU A 231 -1.82 10.35 15.05
N VAL A 232 -1.13 10.68 16.14
CA VAL A 232 -0.41 9.70 16.97
C VAL A 232 -0.90 9.80 18.40
N GLY A 233 -1.70 8.83 18.81
CA GLY A 233 -2.01 8.65 20.22
C GLY A 233 -0.84 8.05 21.00
N ASP A 234 -0.92 8.18 22.31
CA ASP A 234 -0.04 7.48 23.24
C ASP A 234 -0.17 5.95 23.12
N ALA A 235 0.96 5.26 22.92
CA ALA A 235 0.96 3.81 22.72
C ALA A 235 0.92 3.00 24.03
N ILE A 236 1.22 3.62 25.18
CA ILE A 236 1.21 2.96 26.51
C ILE A 236 -0.19 3.05 27.13
N THR A 237 -0.90 4.17 26.94
CA THR A 237 -2.26 4.39 27.44
C THR A 237 -3.08 5.15 26.41
N LEU A 238 -3.71 4.37 25.51
CA LEU A 238 -4.39 4.88 24.32
C LEU A 238 -5.39 6.00 24.66
N PRO A 239 -5.23 7.21 24.09
CA PRO A 239 -6.23 8.25 24.20
C PRO A 239 -7.55 7.85 23.53
N THR A 240 -8.67 8.32 24.10
CA THR A 240 -10.00 8.11 23.53
C THR A 240 -10.47 9.35 22.79
N ILE A 241 -10.81 9.21 21.51
CA ILE A 241 -11.61 10.21 20.77
C ILE A 241 -13.09 9.87 20.97
N LYS A 242 -13.87 10.77 21.56
CA LYS A 242 -15.23 10.52 22.01
C LYS A 242 -16.23 11.43 21.30
N GLY A 243 -17.09 10.85 20.47
CA GLY A 243 -18.18 11.56 19.82
C GLY A 243 -19.25 12.00 20.84
N LEU A 244 -19.49 13.31 20.95
CA LEU A 244 -20.58 13.85 21.78
C LEU A 244 -21.96 13.48 21.22
N ALA A 245 -22.97 13.45 22.08
CA ALA A 245 -24.34 13.07 21.70
C ALA A 245 -24.99 13.99 20.64
N ASN A 246 -24.45 15.20 20.47
CA ASN A 246 -24.82 16.19 19.46
C ASN A 246 -23.80 16.28 18.29
N PHE A 247 -22.92 15.29 18.13
CA PHE A 247 -21.89 15.32 17.08
C PHE A 247 -22.51 15.42 15.68
N ALA A 248 -21.95 16.31 14.84
CA ALA A 248 -22.41 16.52 13.46
C ALA A 248 -21.23 16.60 12.47
N GLY A 249 -21.16 15.63 11.55
CA GLY A 249 -20.15 15.57 10.49
C GLY A 249 -20.08 14.19 9.82
N MET A 250 -19.14 14.01 8.90
CA MET A 250 -18.95 12.75 8.15
C MET A 250 -18.48 11.61 9.06
N ALA A 251 -17.45 11.87 9.86
CA ALA A 251 -16.83 10.96 10.80
C ALA A 251 -16.14 11.71 11.94
N LEU A 252 -15.83 11.04 13.05
CA LEU A 252 -15.07 11.62 14.17
C LEU A 252 -13.69 12.12 13.70
N LEU A 253 -12.98 11.30 12.91
CA LEU A 253 -11.74 11.68 12.21
C LEU A 253 -11.99 11.65 10.69
N ASP A 254 -11.60 12.70 9.97
CA ASP A 254 -11.89 12.88 8.54
C ASP A 254 -10.61 13.14 7.73
N ALA A 255 -10.24 12.20 6.86
CA ALA A 255 -9.03 12.24 6.04
C ALA A 255 -9.21 12.94 4.68
N ASN A 256 -10.44 13.20 4.23
CA ASN A 256 -10.67 13.95 2.99
C ASN A 256 -12.03 14.70 3.00
N PRO A 257 -12.14 15.82 3.75
CA PRO A 257 -13.43 16.48 3.96
C PRO A 257 -14.11 16.97 2.68
N TYR A 258 -15.44 16.92 2.66
CA TYR A 258 -16.26 17.43 1.56
C TYR A 258 -16.63 18.91 1.70
N ASP A 259 -16.70 19.63 0.58
CA ASP A 259 -17.15 21.01 0.48
C ASP A 259 -18.01 21.25 -0.78
N PRO A 260 -19.33 21.40 -0.60
CA PRO A 260 -20.19 20.30 -0.16
C PRO A 260 -20.32 19.17 -1.21
N GLN A 261 -19.68 19.30 -2.38
CA GLN A 261 -19.70 18.33 -3.49
C GLN A 261 -18.30 17.81 -3.88
N TYR A 262 -17.25 18.56 -3.54
CA TYR A 262 -15.87 18.21 -3.86
C TYR A 262 -15.10 17.86 -2.60
N ASN A 263 -14.17 16.91 -2.70
CA ASN A 263 -13.20 16.63 -1.65
C ASN A 263 -12.16 17.76 -1.55
N TRP A 264 -11.41 17.81 -0.44
CA TRP A 264 -10.28 18.73 -0.30
C TRP A 264 -9.08 18.31 -1.17
N PHE A 265 -8.87 17.00 -1.31
CA PHE A 265 -7.76 16.39 -2.03
C PHE A 265 -8.30 15.40 -3.06
N THR A 266 -7.61 15.21 -4.19
CA THR A 266 -7.92 14.11 -5.11
C THR A 266 -7.71 12.77 -4.39
N ASN A 267 -8.71 11.88 -4.37
CA ASN A 267 -8.67 10.69 -3.50
C ASN A 267 -7.52 9.72 -3.84
N GLN A 268 -7.16 9.62 -5.12
CA GLN A 268 -6.01 8.86 -5.60
C GLN A 268 -4.66 9.53 -5.26
N ASN A 269 -4.64 10.83 -4.96
CA ASN A 269 -3.43 11.59 -4.59
C ASN A 269 -3.31 11.76 -3.07
N ASN A 270 -4.21 11.18 -2.27
CA ASN A 270 -4.35 11.50 -0.84
C ASN A 270 -3.37 10.68 0.05
N PHE A 271 -2.08 10.85 -0.23
CA PHE A 271 -0.94 10.10 0.30
C PHE A 271 -0.50 10.53 1.72
N TYR A 272 0.48 9.80 2.29
CA TYR A 272 1.29 10.18 3.48
C TYR A 272 0.48 10.52 4.73
N ARG A 273 -0.29 9.54 5.24
CA ARG A 273 -1.18 9.69 6.40
C ARG A 273 -1.08 8.53 7.37
N GLN A 274 -1.13 8.82 8.66
CA GLN A 274 -1.31 7.78 9.68
C GLN A 274 -2.35 8.18 10.71
N ILE A 275 -3.08 7.21 11.23
CA ILE A 275 -3.80 7.32 12.50
C ILE A 275 -3.42 6.09 13.33
N ARG A 276 -2.80 6.30 14.49
CA ARG A 276 -2.31 5.21 15.35
C ARG A 276 -2.54 5.42 16.84
N ASN A 277 -2.82 4.33 17.56
CA ASN A 277 -3.00 4.26 19.03
C ASN A 277 -4.22 5.03 19.56
N PHE A 278 -5.43 4.65 19.16
CA PHE A 278 -6.65 5.33 19.64
C PHE A 278 -7.75 4.36 20.08
N VAL A 279 -8.52 4.76 21.08
CA VAL A 279 -9.92 4.33 21.22
C VAL A 279 -10.80 5.36 20.52
N ILE A 280 -11.76 4.91 19.71
CA ILE A 280 -12.72 5.75 19.00
C ILE A 280 -14.12 5.37 19.50
N ASP A 281 -14.70 6.20 20.36
CA ASP A 281 -15.96 5.95 21.06
C ASP A 281 -17.12 6.75 20.45
N MET A 282 -18.10 6.02 19.91
CA MET A 282 -19.36 6.53 19.36
C MET A 282 -20.57 6.12 20.22
N THR A 283 -20.38 5.50 21.38
CA THR A 283 -21.49 4.95 22.19
C THR A 283 -22.46 6.02 22.71
N ALA A 284 -21.95 7.23 22.93
CA ALA A 284 -22.74 8.41 23.32
C ALA A 284 -23.51 9.06 22.16
N MET A 285 -23.15 8.77 20.90
CA MET A 285 -23.86 9.28 19.72
C MET A 285 -25.20 8.54 19.51
N PRO A 286 -26.18 9.14 18.80
CA PRO A 286 -27.41 8.44 18.44
C PRO A 286 -27.14 7.19 17.58
N ILE A 287 -27.98 6.17 17.71
CA ILE A 287 -27.89 4.96 16.85
C ILE A 287 -28.01 5.29 15.35
N SER A 288 -28.72 6.36 14.99
CA SER A 288 -29.08 6.71 13.62
C SER A 288 -27.95 7.36 12.80
N THR A 289 -26.77 7.57 13.38
CA THR A 289 -25.62 8.21 12.73
C THR A 289 -24.29 7.83 13.41
N GLY A 290 -23.17 8.05 12.73
CA GLY A 290 -21.82 7.97 13.30
C GLY A 290 -20.87 7.12 12.48
N SER A 291 -19.77 7.74 12.03
CA SER A 291 -18.61 7.05 11.46
C SER A 291 -17.38 7.34 12.33
N GLY A 292 -16.53 6.35 12.61
CA GLY A 292 -15.32 6.57 13.40
C GLY A 292 -14.25 7.31 12.61
N ILE A 293 -13.83 6.74 11.49
CA ILE A 293 -12.88 7.36 10.56
C ILE A 293 -13.49 7.39 9.15
N HIS A 294 -13.49 8.56 8.52
CA HIS A 294 -13.65 8.69 7.06
C HIS A 294 -12.27 8.55 6.42
N TRP A 295 -11.97 7.37 5.88
CA TRP A 295 -10.62 6.95 5.48
C TRP A 295 -10.48 6.86 3.96
N GLN A 296 -10.91 7.90 3.25
CA GLN A 296 -10.76 8.04 1.80
C GLN A 296 -9.31 8.47 1.48
N VAL A 297 -8.43 7.51 1.20
CA VAL A 297 -6.97 7.70 1.13
C VAL A 297 -6.30 6.92 -0.02
N ALA A 298 -5.02 7.21 -0.26
CA ALA A 298 -4.18 6.57 -1.28
C ALA A 298 -2.99 5.77 -0.66
N GLN A 299 -1.95 5.51 -1.46
CA GLN A 299 -0.70 4.85 -1.05
C GLN A 299 0.06 5.60 0.07
N ALA A 300 0.99 4.92 0.74
CA ALA A 300 1.71 5.41 1.93
C ALA A 300 0.77 5.92 3.05
N THR A 301 -0.31 5.17 3.30
CA THR A 301 -1.24 5.46 4.41
C THR A 301 -1.51 4.22 5.25
N SER A 302 -1.60 4.41 6.57
CA SER A 302 -1.81 3.31 7.53
C SER A 302 -2.75 3.65 8.70
N LEU A 303 -3.54 2.65 9.09
CA LEU A 303 -4.25 2.59 10.36
C LEU A 303 -3.60 1.49 11.22
N GLN A 304 -3.24 1.82 12.47
CA GLN A 304 -2.56 0.88 13.39
C GLN A 304 -3.11 1.02 14.82
N ASN A 305 -3.39 -0.10 15.50
CA ASN A 305 -3.74 -0.12 16.92
C ASN A 305 -4.92 0.82 17.27
N ILE A 306 -6.11 0.53 16.72
CA ILE A 306 -7.32 1.34 16.93
C ILE A 306 -8.48 0.46 17.42
N VAL A 307 -9.14 0.87 18.50
CA VAL A 307 -10.33 0.22 19.07
C VAL A 307 -11.57 1.08 18.83
N PHE A 308 -12.49 0.63 17.98
CA PHE A 308 -13.75 1.28 17.67
C PHE A 308 -14.86 0.75 18.58
N ASN A 309 -15.42 1.60 19.43
CA ASN A 309 -16.52 1.27 20.33
C ASN A 309 -17.83 1.90 19.83
N MET A 310 -18.79 1.05 19.48
CA MET A 310 -20.06 1.41 18.87
C MET A 310 -21.25 0.79 19.61
N ARG A 311 -22.42 1.36 19.38
CA ARG A 311 -23.70 0.88 19.90
C ARG A 311 -24.12 -0.44 19.24
N THR A 312 -24.71 -1.35 20.02
CA THR A 312 -25.30 -2.62 19.55
C THR A 312 -26.83 -2.59 19.50
N ASP A 313 -27.47 -1.59 20.10
CA ASP A 313 -28.93 -1.42 20.10
C ASP A 313 -29.46 -0.80 18.80
N GLY A 314 -30.79 -0.67 18.69
CA GLY A 314 -31.46 -0.04 17.55
C GLY A 314 -31.77 -0.95 16.36
N GLY A 315 -31.19 -2.16 16.29
CA GLY A 315 -31.42 -3.09 15.17
C GLY A 315 -31.13 -2.43 13.81
N THR A 316 -32.06 -2.53 12.85
CA THR A 316 -31.90 -1.93 11.52
C THR A 316 -31.76 -0.41 11.52
N ASP A 317 -32.15 0.28 12.59
CA ASP A 317 -32.02 1.74 12.71
C ASP A 317 -30.64 2.19 13.20
N ASN A 318 -29.80 1.25 13.65
CA ASN A 318 -28.38 1.49 13.86
C ASN A 318 -27.67 1.73 12.52
N LYS A 319 -26.94 2.83 12.43
CA LYS A 319 -26.11 3.25 11.27
C LYS A 319 -24.64 3.45 11.66
N GLN A 320 -24.24 3.12 12.89
CA GLN A 320 -22.87 3.33 13.34
C GLN A 320 -21.89 2.42 12.59
N GLN A 321 -20.76 2.99 12.17
CA GLN A 321 -19.73 2.29 11.42
C GLN A 321 -18.32 2.70 11.86
N GLY A 322 -17.42 1.74 12.08
CA GLY A 322 -16.07 2.03 12.59
C GLY A 322 -15.25 2.81 11.56
N ILE A 323 -15.06 2.20 10.38
CA ILE A 323 -14.51 2.88 9.20
C ILE A 323 -15.64 3.14 8.19
N PHE A 324 -15.62 4.34 7.61
CA PHE A 324 -16.31 4.68 6.38
C PHE A 324 -15.27 5.01 5.30
N MET A 325 -15.25 4.21 4.24
CA MET A 325 -14.43 4.45 3.06
C MET A 325 -15.29 4.19 1.83
N ASP A 326 -15.39 5.18 0.96
CA ASP A 326 -16.23 5.22 -0.23
C ASP A 326 -15.44 5.14 -1.53
N ASN A 327 -14.18 5.58 -1.54
CA ASN A 327 -13.21 5.44 -2.62
C ASN A 327 -11.75 5.62 -2.12
N GLY A 328 -10.77 5.48 -3.02
CA GLY A 328 -9.33 5.67 -2.76
C GLY A 328 -8.45 4.79 -3.68
N SER A 329 -7.12 4.95 -3.57
CA SER A 329 -6.12 4.03 -4.13
C SER A 329 -5.30 3.40 -3.00
N GLY A 330 -5.97 2.57 -2.20
CA GLY A 330 -5.57 2.29 -0.83
C GLY A 330 -4.26 1.52 -0.60
N GLY A 331 -3.75 1.66 0.63
CA GLY A 331 -2.55 1.02 1.15
C GLY A 331 -2.85 -0.04 2.22
N PHE A 332 -2.60 0.28 3.50
CA PHE A 332 -2.46 -0.73 4.56
C PHE A 332 -3.28 -0.49 5.84
N MET A 333 -3.71 -1.56 6.52
CA MET A 333 -4.30 -1.53 7.87
C MET A 333 -3.82 -2.72 8.71
N ALA A 334 -3.51 -2.47 9.99
CA ALA A 334 -3.18 -3.51 10.96
C ALA A 334 -3.81 -3.27 12.34
N ASP A 335 -4.04 -4.36 13.06
CA ASP A 335 -4.27 -4.37 14.52
C ASP A 335 -5.46 -3.48 14.95
N LEU A 336 -6.58 -3.58 14.23
CA LEU A 336 -7.81 -2.84 14.53
C LEU A 336 -8.84 -3.76 15.22
N THR A 337 -9.56 -3.23 16.21
CA THR A 337 -10.65 -3.93 16.91
C THR A 337 -11.96 -3.16 16.81
N PHE A 338 -13.03 -3.80 16.37
CA PHE A 338 -14.35 -3.21 16.18
C PHE A 338 -15.36 -3.88 17.11
N ASN A 339 -16.02 -3.08 17.97
CA ASN A 339 -16.98 -3.55 18.95
C ASN A 339 -18.36 -2.93 18.67
N GLY A 340 -19.32 -3.74 18.24
CA GLY A 340 -20.70 -3.33 17.94
C GLY A 340 -20.87 -2.66 16.57
N GLY A 341 -21.88 -1.81 16.44
CA GLY A 341 -22.19 -1.07 15.21
C GLY A 341 -22.97 -1.87 14.17
N LYS A 342 -23.49 -1.14 13.17
CA LYS A 342 -24.05 -1.74 11.96
C LYS A 342 -22.94 -2.37 11.12
N TYR A 343 -21.86 -1.64 10.91
CA TYR A 343 -20.67 -2.09 10.19
C TYR A 343 -19.42 -1.97 11.08
N GLY A 344 -18.57 -2.99 11.12
CA GLY A 344 -17.21 -2.80 11.62
C GLY A 344 -16.46 -1.84 10.68
N ALA A 345 -16.41 -2.18 9.40
CA ALA A 345 -15.94 -1.32 8.33
C ALA A 345 -16.87 -1.35 7.11
N PHE A 346 -17.19 -0.17 6.56
CA PHE A 346 -17.72 0.03 5.22
C PHE A 346 -16.56 0.42 4.32
N LEU A 347 -16.28 -0.36 3.27
CA LEU A 347 -15.03 -0.31 2.51
C LEU A 347 -15.26 -0.13 1.00
N GLY A 348 -14.47 0.75 0.39
CA GLY A 348 -14.53 1.10 -1.03
C GLY A 348 -13.22 1.68 -1.52
N SER A 349 -12.43 0.95 -2.30
CA SER A 349 -11.11 1.40 -2.79
C SER A 349 -10.67 0.60 -4.00
N GLN A 350 -9.73 1.09 -4.80
CA GLN A 350 -9.12 0.30 -5.90
C GLN A 350 -8.53 -1.01 -5.36
N GLN A 351 -7.62 -0.88 -4.40
CA GLN A 351 -7.01 -1.98 -3.63
C GLN A 351 -6.85 -1.60 -2.16
N PHE A 352 -6.63 -2.60 -1.30
CA PHE A 352 -6.11 -2.44 0.05
C PHE A 352 -5.55 -3.78 0.57
N THR A 353 -4.66 -3.69 1.55
CA THR A 353 -4.25 -4.82 2.41
C THR A 353 -4.70 -4.57 3.85
N SER A 354 -5.26 -5.57 4.52
CA SER A 354 -5.71 -5.43 5.91
C SER A 354 -5.49 -6.71 6.72
N ARG A 355 -4.74 -6.64 7.82
CA ARG A 355 -4.41 -7.84 8.61
C ARG A 355 -4.62 -7.68 10.12
N ASN A 356 -4.79 -8.82 10.82
CA ASN A 356 -5.03 -8.89 12.27
C ASN A 356 -6.19 -7.97 12.75
N LEU A 357 -7.31 -7.98 12.01
CA LEU A 357 -8.50 -7.22 12.39
C LEU A 357 -9.45 -8.09 13.24
N THR A 358 -9.97 -7.55 14.35
CA THR A 358 -10.93 -8.23 15.23
C THR A 358 -12.29 -7.53 15.19
N PHE A 359 -13.37 -8.27 15.02
CA PHE A 359 -14.75 -7.74 14.95
C PHE A 359 -15.63 -8.49 15.94
N ASN A 360 -16.34 -7.76 16.81
CA ASN A 360 -17.13 -8.31 17.90
C ASN A 360 -18.54 -7.72 17.89
N ASN A 361 -19.58 -8.53 17.70
CA ASN A 361 -20.99 -8.13 17.80
C ASN A 361 -21.45 -7.06 16.78
N CYS A 362 -20.78 -6.95 15.62
CA CYS A 362 -21.21 -6.09 14.51
C CYS A 362 -22.41 -6.72 13.77
N GLN A 363 -23.35 -5.93 13.24
CA GLN A 363 -24.41 -6.53 12.39
C GLN A 363 -23.83 -7.15 11.12
N THR A 364 -22.88 -6.46 10.49
CA THR A 364 -21.93 -7.02 9.51
C THR A 364 -20.52 -6.57 9.91
N ALA A 365 -19.54 -7.48 9.96
CA ALA A 365 -18.17 -7.10 10.31
C ALA A 365 -17.53 -6.23 9.22
N ILE A 366 -17.55 -6.70 7.97
CA ILE A 366 -17.00 -5.99 6.81
C ILE A 366 -18.07 -5.90 5.73
N TYR A 367 -18.42 -4.69 5.31
CA TYR A 367 -19.24 -4.45 4.12
C TYR A 367 -18.36 -3.88 3.00
N LEU A 368 -18.02 -4.72 2.03
CA LEU A 368 -17.22 -4.36 0.87
C LEU A 368 -18.15 -3.78 -0.21
N ASN A 369 -18.26 -2.45 -0.19
CA ASN A 369 -19.14 -1.69 -1.07
C ASN A 369 -18.67 -1.74 -2.53
N TRP A 370 -17.36 -1.63 -2.76
CA TRP A 370 -16.71 -1.95 -4.03
C TRP A 370 -15.21 -2.19 -3.82
N ALA A 371 -14.58 -2.91 -4.74
CA ALA A 371 -13.12 -2.89 -4.92
C ALA A 371 -12.74 -3.44 -6.29
N TRP A 372 -11.49 -3.25 -6.73
CA TRP A 372 -10.91 -4.13 -7.75
C TRP A 372 -10.35 -5.39 -7.07
N LEU A 373 -9.62 -5.22 -5.96
CA LEU A 373 -9.18 -6.30 -5.07
C LEU A 373 -9.11 -5.87 -3.60
N TRP A 374 -9.15 -6.83 -2.68
CA TRP A 374 -8.83 -6.59 -1.26
C TRP A 374 -8.25 -7.85 -0.62
N THR A 375 -7.09 -7.74 0.02
CA THR A 375 -6.46 -8.87 0.73
C THR A 375 -6.63 -8.72 2.24
N PHE A 376 -7.25 -9.73 2.84
CA PHE A 376 -7.49 -9.85 4.27
C PHE A 376 -6.69 -11.02 4.86
N GLN A 377 -5.96 -10.81 5.96
CA GLN A 377 -5.19 -11.86 6.64
C GLN A 377 -5.42 -11.86 8.15
N ASN A 378 -5.55 -13.04 8.76
CA ASN A 378 -5.71 -13.22 10.22
C ASN A 378 -6.87 -12.40 10.82
N LEU A 379 -8.03 -12.37 10.15
CA LEU A 379 -9.26 -11.80 10.69
C LEU A 379 -9.80 -12.66 11.85
N LYS A 380 -10.42 -12.01 12.84
CA LYS A 380 -11.12 -12.65 13.97
C LYS A 380 -12.53 -12.06 14.07
N ILE A 381 -13.53 -12.74 13.55
CA ILE A 381 -14.93 -12.26 13.50
C ILE A 381 -15.75 -13.07 14.51
N ASN A 382 -16.36 -12.39 15.48
CA ASN A 382 -17.04 -13.02 16.62
C ASN A 382 -18.44 -12.44 16.81
N ASN A 383 -19.44 -13.32 16.87
CA ASN A 383 -20.83 -12.96 17.23
C ASN A 383 -21.48 -11.90 16.30
N CYS A 384 -21.05 -11.83 15.05
CA CYS A 384 -21.58 -10.89 14.07
C CYS A 384 -22.83 -11.47 13.36
N GLY A 385 -23.58 -10.65 12.63
CA GLY A 385 -24.66 -11.15 11.75
C GLY A 385 -24.14 -11.70 10.43
N ILE A 386 -23.26 -10.95 9.78
CA ILE A 386 -22.47 -11.38 8.60
C ILE A 386 -20.98 -11.11 8.87
N GLY A 387 -20.09 -11.98 8.40
CA GLY A 387 -18.65 -11.70 8.38
C GLY A 387 -18.29 -10.70 7.28
N LEU A 388 -17.96 -11.19 6.08
CA LEU A 388 -17.78 -10.35 4.89
C LEU A 388 -19.08 -10.31 4.09
N ASP A 389 -19.63 -9.11 3.86
CA ASP A 389 -20.65 -8.88 2.84
C ASP A 389 -20.03 -8.20 1.62
N MET A 390 -19.99 -8.93 0.50
CA MET A 390 -19.55 -8.45 -0.81
C MET A 390 -20.70 -8.51 -1.84
N SER A 391 -21.95 -8.48 -1.37
CA SER A 391 -23.16 -8.49 -2.21
C SER A 391 -23.55 -7.13 -2.82
N ALA A 392 -22.74 -6.09 -2.59
CA ALA A 392 -23.03 -4.71 -2.95
C ALA A 392 -23.41 -4.52 -4.43
N GLY A 393 -24.49 -3.77 -4.66
CA GLY A 393 -25.11 -3.57 -5.98
C GLY A 393 -25.99 -4.73 -6.47
N GLY A 394 -25.91 -5.91 -5.84
CA GLY A 394 -26.68 -7.09 -6.21
C GLY A 394 -26.28 -7.68 -7.57
N ALA A 395 -26.93 -8.78 -7.97
CA ALA A 395 -26.64 -9.46 -9.24
C ALA A 395 -26.79 -8.58 -10.49
N ALA A 396 -27.56 -7.48 -10.44
CA ALA A 396 -27.73 -6.56 -11.56
C ALA A 396 -26.61 -5.51 -11.69
N SER A 397 -25.78 -5.29 -10.66
CA SER A 397 -24.78 -4.21 -10.62
C SER A 397 -23.64 -4.51 -9.65
N ARG A 398 -23.12 -5.75 -9.67
CA ARG A 398 -22.08 -6.26 -8.76
C ARG A 398 -20.89 -5.29 -8.66
N ALA A 399 -20.69 -4.71 -7.48
CA ALA A 399 -19.71 -3.63 -7.26
C ALA A 399 -18.36 -4.12 -6.69
N ALA A 400 -18.36 -5.19 -5.90
CA ALA A 400 -17.12 -5.84 -5.44
C ALA A 400 -16.49 -6.65 -6.58
N GLY A 401 -15.24 -6.33 -6.95
CA GLY A 401 -14.52 -7.01 -8.02
C GLY A 401 -13.88 -8.31 -7.57
N SER A 402 -13.02 -8.24 -6.54
CA SER A 402 -12.48 -9.42 -5.86
C SER A 402 -12.13 -9.20 -4.38
N ALA A 403 -12.06 -10.30 -3.63
CA ALA A 403 -11.54 -10.34 -2.26
C ALA A 403 -10.80 -11.67 -1.97
N THR A 404 -9.75 -11.60 -1.15
CA THR A 404 -8.98 -12.77 -0.69
C THR A 404 -8.98 -12.78 0.84
N ILE A 405 -9.38 -13.87 1.48
CA ILE A 405 -9.34 -14.03 2.94
C ILE A 405 -8.41 -15.19 3.31
N MET A 406 -7.40 -14.91 4.12
CA MET A 406 -6.38 -15.87 4.55
C MET A 406 -6.31 -16.00 6.08
N ASP A 407 -5.91 -17.17 6.58
CA ASP A 407 -5.50 -17.41 7.98
C ASP A 407 -6.53 -17.00 9.04
N SER A 408 -7.80 -16.89 8.68
CA SER A 408 -8.82 -16.18 9.46
C SER A 408 -9.70 -17.11 10.30
N THR A 409 -10.43 -16.56 11.25
CA THR A 409 -11.35 -17.30 12.13
C THR A 409 -12.67 -16.54 12.25
N ILE A 410 -13.77 -17.21 11.96
CA ILE A 410 -15.13 -16.67 12.04
C ILE A 410 -15.94 -17.55 12.99
N THR A 411 -16.55 -16.95 14.02
CA THR A 411 -17.26 -17.66 15.09
C THR A 411 -18.62 -17.04 15.40
N ASN A 412 -19.58 -17.88 15.80
CA ASN A 412 -20.92 -17.48 16.26
C ASN A 412 -21.65 -16.51 15.31
N THR A 413 -21.43 -16.65 14.01
CA THR A 413 -21.84 -15.72 12.97
C THR A 413 -22.63 -16.51 11.92
N PRO A 414 -23.94 -16.27 11.71
CA PRO A 414 -24.78 -17.19 10.92
C PRO A 414 -24.40 -17.25 9.44
N ILE A 415 -23.83 -16.19 8.88
CA ILE A 415 -23.28 -16.14 7.50
C ILE A 415 -21.83 -15.66 7.56
N GLY A 416 -20.88 -16.53 7.23
CA GLY A 416 -19.47 -16.18 7.14
C GLY A 416 -19.19 -15.15 6.03
N ILE A 417 -19.60 -15.46 4.80
CA ILE A 417 -19.43 -14.59 3.64
C ILE A 417 -20.72 -14.54 2.81
N SER A 418 -21.14 -13.34 2.41
CA SER A 418 -22.31 -13.05 1.56
C SER A 418 -21.85 -12.54 0.20
N THR A 419 -22.27 -13.17 -0.89
CA THR A 419 -21.86 -12.86 -2.26
C THR A 419 -23.03 -12.94 -3.25
N VAL A 420 -22.79 -12.53 -4.51
CA VAL A 420 -23.76 -12.51 -5.61
C VAL A 420 -23.18 -13.06 -6.93
N TYR A 421 -21.99 -13.67 -6.89
CA TYR A 421 -21.33 -14.28 -8.05
C TYR A 421 -22.18 -15.41 -8.65
N ASP A 422 -22.40 -15.40 -9.98
CA ASP A 422 -22.97 -16.53 -10.73
C ASP A 422 -21.90 -17.10 -11.67
N ILE A 423 -21.54 -18.37 -11.45
CA ILE A 423 -20.58 -19.16 -12.25
C ILE A 423 -20.97 -19.28 -13.74
N LYS A 424 -22.22 -18.97 -14.09
CA LYS A 424 -22.73 -18.99 -15.48
C LYS A 424 -22.42 -17.73 -16.27
N GLU A 425 -21.99 -16.65 -15.62
CA GLU A 425 -21.64 -15.41 -16.32
C GLU A 425 -20.23 -15.48 -16.92
N ALA A 426 -20.00 -14.74 -18.00
CA ALA A 426 -18.71 -14.71 -18.68
C ALA A 426 -17.64 -13.91 -17.90
N GLY A 427 -18.07 -12.98 -17.04
CA GLY A 427 -17.20 -12.13 -16.23
C GLY A 427 -16.83 -12.73 -14.88
N THR A 428 -16.00 -12.00 -14.12
CA THR A 428 -15.41 -12.48 -12.85
C THR A 428 -15.84 -11.66 -11.63
N ASN A 429 -16.77 -10.71 -11.79
CA ASN A 429 -17.24 -9.78 -10.75
C ASN A 429 -17.69 -10.54 -9.48
N GLY A 430 -17.03 -10.27 -8.35
CA GLY A 430 -17.28 -10.95 -7.08
C GLY A 430 -16.40 -12.18 -6.86
N THR A 431 -15.24 -12.27 -7.54
CA THR A 431 -14.20 -13.27 -7.28
C THR A 431 -13.85 -13.31 -5.80
N LEU A 432 -13.78 -14.52 -5.22
CA LEU A 432 -13.49 -14.72 -3.81
C LEU A 432 -12.55 -15.91 -3.65
N VAL A 433 -11.48 -15.75 -2.87
CA VAL A 433 -10.58 -16.83 -2.46
C VAL A 433 -10.55 -16.93 -0.93
N ILE A 434 -10.60 -18.16 -0.44
CA ILE A 434 -10.60 -18.52 0.98
C ILE A 434 -9.44 -19.50 1.20
N ASP A 435 -8.46 -19.13 2.01
CA ASP A 435 -7.28 -19.95 2.34
C ASP A 435 -7.14 -20.05 3.87
N ASN A 436 -7.02 -21.26 4.42
CA ASN A 436 -6.77 -21.50 5.84
C ASN A 436 -7.79 -20.83 6.80
N VAL A 437 -9.07 -20.67 6.40
CA VAL A 437 -10.11 -19.98 7.19
C VAL A 437 -10.96 -20.96 8.00
N ASP A 438 -11.07 -20.71 9.30
CA ASP A 438 -11.86 -21.53 10.22
C ASP A 438 -13.28 -20.97 10.43
N PHE A 439 -14.30 -21.80 10.10
CA PHE A 439 -15.72 -21.56 10.34
C PHE A 439 -16.32 -22.64 11.28
N SER A 440 -15.49 -23.39 12.01
CA SER A 440 -15.90 -24.53 12.86
C SER A 440 -16.89 -24.15 13.96
N SER A 441 -16.73 -22.97 14.54
CA SER A 441 -17.38 -22.57 15.78
C SER A 441 -18.69 -21.81 15.53
N ASN A 442 -19.75 -22.56 15.25
CA ASN A 442 -21.12 -22.04 15.11
C ASN A 442 -21.25 -20.99 13.98
N VAL A 443 -20.89 -21.40 12.77
CA VAL A 443 -21.09 -20.67 11.51
C VAL A 443 -21.70 -21.65 10.49
N PRO A 444 -23.03 -21.82 10.44
CA PRO A 444 -23.65 -22.85 9.60
C PRO A 444 -23.44 -22.63 8.09
N VAL A 445 -23.26 -21.38 7.65
CA VAL A 445 -23.05 -21.02 6.25
C VAL A 445 -21.72 -20.30 6.12
N ALA A 446 -20.73 -20.91 5.45
CA ALA A 446 -19.45 -20.28 5.17
C ALA A 446 -19.55 -19.30 3.99
N VAL A 447 -20.26 -19.67 2.92
CA VAL A 447 -20.55 -18.80 1.77
C VAL A 447 -22.03 -18.89 1.39
N TYR A 448 -22.68 -17.73 1.24
CA TYR A 448 -24.11 -17.55 0.98
C TYR A 448 -24.34 -16.75 -0.31
N ASP A 449 -25.25 -17.21 -1.18
CA ASP A 449 -25.73 -16.43 -2.31
C ASP A 449 -26.89 -15.52 -1.87
N ALA A 450 -26.67 -14.22 -1.86
CA ALA A 450 -27.69 -13.22 -1.56
C ALA A 450 -28.78 -13.12 -2.66
N THR A 451 -28.52 -13.64 -3.86
CA THR A 451 -29.41 -13.65 -5.01
C THR A 451 -30.44 -14.78 -4.91
N ALA A 452 -30.00 -16.04 -4.92
CA ALA A 452 -30.88 -17.21 -4.75
C ALA A 452 -31.30 -17.46 -3.29
N LYS A 453 -30.67 -16.76 -2.34
CA LYS A 453 -30.91 -16.87 -0.88
C LYS A 453 -30.64 -18.27 -0.35
N SER A 454 -29.49 -18.82 -0.74
CA SER A 454 -29.10 -20.22 -0.54
C SER A 454 -27.66 -20.34 -0.04
N THR A 455 -27.32 -21.50 0.52
CA THR A 455 -25.95 -21.85 0.89
C THR A 455 -25.17 -22.29 -0.34
N ILE A 456 -24.05 -21.64 -0.62
CA ILE A 456 -23.04 -22.09 -1.61
C ILE A 456 -22.09 -23.08 -0.91
N LEU A 457 -21.58 -22.71 0.27
CA LEU A 457 -20.64 -23.51 1.05
C LEU A 457 -21.11 -23.59 2.50
N ALA A 458 -21.34 -24.82 2.98
CA ALA A 458 -21.66 -25.06 4.39
C ALA A 458 -20.43 -24.76 5.27
N GLY A 459 -20.66 -24.19 6.45
CA GLY A 459 -19.63 -23.96 7.45
C GLY A 459 -19.63 -25.04 8.52
N ASN A 460 -19.42 -24.66 9.79
CA ASN A 460 -19.15 -25.56 10.91
C ASN A 460 -17.95 -26.51 10.64
N THR A 461 -16.99 -26.03 9.85
CA THR A 461 -15.74 -26.72 9.50
C THR A 461 -14.64 -25.70 9.19
N LYS A 462 -13.39 -26.13 9.12
CA LYS A 462 -12.27 -25.33 8.59
C LYS A 462 -12.17 -25.52 7.07
N ILE A 463 -12.12 -24.41 6.33
CA ILE A 463 -11.95 -24.40 4.87
C ILE A 463 -10.47 -24.16 4.57
N ALA A 464 -9.79 -25.19 4.06
CA ALA A 464 -8.35 -25.13 3.77
C ALA A 464 -8.04 -24.36 2.49
N SER A 465 -8.77 -24.62 1.39
CA SER A 465 -8.73 -23.80 0.17
C SER A 465 -10.05 -23.89 -0.60
N TRP A 466 -10.61 -22.74 -1.02
CA TRP A 466 -11.83 -22.64 -1.81
C TRP A 466 -11.81 -21.35 -2.65
N ALA A 467 -12.36 -21.39 -3.86
CA ALA A 467 -12.40 -20.24 -4.75
C ALA A 467 -13.71 -20.13 -5.55
N GLN A 468 -14.10 -18.89 -5.88
CA GLN A 468 -15.02 -18.59 -6.97
C GLN A 468 -14.46 -17.51 -7.91
N GLY A 469 -14.81 -17.61 -9.19
CA GLY A 469 -14.15 -16.88 -10.28
C GLY A 469 -13.37 -17.84 -11.17
N LYS A 470 -12.39 -17.35 -11.95
CA LYS A 470 -11.62 -18.19 -12.88
C LYS A 470 -10.34 -18.76 -12.25
N VAL A 471 -10.16 -20.07 -12.40
CA VAL A 471 -9.01 -20.84 -11.90
C VAL A 471 -8.23 -21.40 -13.09
N TYR A 472 -6.92 -21.16 -13.10
CA TYR A 472 -5.96 -21.64 -14.09
C TYR A 472 -4.98 -22.62 -13.45
N THR A 473 -4.83 -23.80 -14.04
CA THR A 473 -3.84 -24.83 -13.65
C THR A 473 -2.88 -25.09 -14.82
N GLY A 474 -2.47 -24.00 -15.47
CA GLY A 474 -1.67 -24.01 -16.70
C GLY A 474 -2.20 -23.04 -17.77
N VAL A 475 -1.36 -22.84 -18.79
CA VAL A 475 -1.55 -21.88 -19.90
C VAL A 475 -2.92 -22.01 -20.58
N ASN A 476 -3.68 -20.91 -20.58
CA ASN A 476 -5.01 -20.73 -21.18
C ASN A 476 -6.11 -21.72 -20.72
N ALA A 477 -5.89 -22.46 -19.63
CA ALA A 477 -6.81 -23.50 -19.15
C ALA A 477 -7.98 -22.98 -18.26
N GLY A 478 -8.18 -21.66 -18.16
CA GLY A 478 -9.03 -21.01 -17.14
C GLY A 478 -10.49 -21.47 -17.07
N GLN A 479 -10.89 -22.09 -15.95
CA GLN A 479 -12.25 -22.56 -15.69
C GLN A 479 -13.00 -21.66 -14.71
N ALA A 480 -14.25 -21.30 -15.05
CA ALA A 480 -15.16 -20.66 -14.11
C ALA A 480 -15.54 -21.66 -13.00
N THR A 481 -15.35 -21.25 -11.75
CA THR A 481 -15.35 -22.14 -10.58
C THR A 481 -16.14 -21.50 -9.43
N GLN A 482 -16.69 -22.33 -8.54
CA GLN A 482 -17.28 -21.95 -7.25
C GLN A 482 -17.22 -23.17 -6.33
N GLY A 483 -16.03 -23.46 -5.76
CA GLY A 483 -15.78 -24.77 -5.12
C GLY A 483 -14.43 -24.91 -4.43
N THR A 484 -14.29 -25.99 -3.66
CA THR A 484 -13.07 -26.39 -2.95
C THR A 484 -11.91 -26.59 -3.93
N GLN A 485 -10.70 -26.23 -3.49
CA GLN A 485 -9.49 -26.25 -4.31
C GLN A 485 -8.40 -27.11 -3.65
N ASP A 486 -7.41 -27.54 -4.45
CA ASP A 486 -6.22 -28.19 -3.90
C ASP A 486 -5.44 -27.22 -3.01
N VAL A 487 -5.22 -27.63 -1.77
CA VAL A 487 -4.51 -26.86 -0.75
C VAL A 487 -3.06 -26.67 -1.17
N VAL A 488 -2.62 -25.42 -1.26
CA VAL A 488 -1.22 -25.11 -1.52
C VAL A 488 -0.44 -25.15 -0.21
N THR A 489 0.58 -26.00 -0.14
CA THR A 489 1.50 -26.04 1.00
C THR A 489 2.43 -24.83 0.93
N LYS A 490 2.36 -23.96 1.92
CA LYS A 490 3.24 -22.80 2.07
C LYS A 490 4.55 -23.24 2.77
N PRO A 491 5.73 -22.78 2.34
CA PRO A 491 7.00 -23.02 3.02
C PRO A 491 6.95 -22.70 4.51
N ALA A 492 7.54 -23.57 5.33
CA ALA A 492 7.53 -23.41 6.79
C ALA A 492 8.24 -22.12 7.26
N THR A 493 9.18 -21.59 6.48
CA THR A 493 9.88 -20.32 6.74
C THR A 493 8.95 -19.11 6.68
N LEU A 494 7.92 -19.14 5.82
CA LEU A 494 6.91 -18.09 5.69
C LEU A 494 5.82 -18.11 6.78
N LEU A 495 5.77 -19.19 7.59
CA LEU A 495 4.69 -19.46 8.53
C LEU A 495 5.08 -19.23 9.99
N ASP A 496 4.16 -18.71 10.79
CA ASP A 496 4.31 -18.58 12.23
C ASP A 496 4.15 -19.94 12.95
N SER A 497 4.40 -19.93 14.27
CA SER A 497 4.25 -21.12 15.13
C SER A 497 2.85 -21.74 15.20
N THR A 498 1.83 -21.09 14.61
CA THR A 498 0.45 -21.58 14.50
C THR A 498 0.09 -22.11 13.10
N GLY A 499 1.01 -22.01 12.13
CA GLY A 499 0.79 -22.41 10.74
C GLY A 499 -0.02 -21.38 9.92
N LYS A 500 0.00 -20.10 10.33
CA LYS A 500 -0.49 -18.96 9.53
C LYS A 500 0.67 -18.26 8.85
N LEU A 501 0.44 -17.46 7.82
CA LEU A 501 1.48 -16.55 7.31
C LEU A 501 1.96 -15.62 8.44
N PHE A 502 3.29 -15.55 8.62
CA PHE A 502 3.89 -14.68 9.62
C PHE A 502 3.60 -13.21 9.30
N GLY A 503 3.21 -12.44 10.33
CA GLY A 503 2.89 -11.02 10.24
C GLY A 503 3.38 -10.29 11.48
N ARG A 504 4.09 -9.17 11.28
CA ARG A 504 4.67 -8.32 12.33
C ARG A 504 4.33 -6.86 12.06
N THR A 505 3.68 -6.20 13.02
CA THR A 505 3.33 -4.77 12.90
C THR A 505 4.50 -3.85 13.20
N LYS A 506 4.46 -2.64 12.60
CA LYS A 506 5.41 -1.55 12.84
C LYS A 506 5.74 -1.41 14.34
N PRO A 507 7.00 -1.62 14.76
CA PRO A 507 7.39 -1.43 16.15
C PRO A 507 7.24 0.05 16.54
N GLN A 508 6.71 0.33 17.72
CA GLN A 508 6.61 1.69 18.25
C GLN A 508 7.46 1.90 19.52
N TYR A 509 8.14 0.85 20.00
CA TYR A 509 9.13 0.92 21.08
C TYR A 509 8.55 1.45 22.40
N GLU A 510 7.32 1.02 22.71
CA GLU A 510 6.47 1.47 23.81
C GLU A 510 7.12 1.35 25.19
N THR A 511 8.07 0.43 25.35
CA THR A 511 8.79 0.14 26.61
C THR A 511 10.10 0.90 26.77
N LEU A 512 10.57 1.64 25.76
CA LEU A 512 11.87 2.33 25.79
C LEU A 512 11.73 3.82 26.15
N PRO A 513 12.62 4.35 27.01
CA PRO A 513 12.66 5.77 27.32
C PRO A 513 13.25 6.57 26.15
N ALA A 514 12.93 7.87 26.06
CA ALA A 514 13.52 8.77 25.06
C ALA A 514 15.07 8.81 25.08
N SER A 515 15.71 8.45 26.20
CA SER A 515 17.17 8.35 26.31
C SER A 515 17.79 7.19 25.53
N SER A 516 17.01 6.20 25.08
CA SER A 516 17.47 5.14 24.17
C SER A 516 17.53 5.58 22.71
N PHE A 517 17.06 6.79 22.39
CA PHE A 517 16.99 7.31 21.02
C PHE A 517 18.14 8.27 20.74
N LEU A 518 18.97 7.92 19.76
CA LEU A 518 20.07 8.76 19.29
C LEU A 518 19.58 9.66 18.14
N SER A 519 19.21 10.90 18.46
CA SER A 519 18.93 11.93 17.44
C SER A 519 20.12 12.13 16.50
N VAL A 520 19.93 11.99 15.18
CA VAL A 520 20.98 12.22 14.18
C VAL A 520 21.47 13.67 14.21
N LYS A 521 20.58 14.65 14.46
CA LYS A 521 20.96 16.08 14.52
C LYS A 521 21.79 16.39 15.75
N SER A 522 21.44 15.84 16.91
CA SER A 522 22.27 15.91 18.13
C SER A 522 23.61 15.16 18.00
N ASN A 523 23.77 14.33 16.96
CA ASN A 523 25.01 13.60 16.68
C ASN A 523 25.79 14.13 15.46
N GLY A 524 25.38 15.28 14.90
CA GLY A 524 26.18 16.06 13.95
C GLY A 524 25.55 16.29 12.59
N ALA A 525 24.53 15.51 12.20
CA ALA A 525 23.82 15.71 10.94
C ALA A 525 23.02 17.03 10.94
N LYS A 526 22.67 17.56 9.77
CA LYS A 526 21.90 18.81 9.62
C LYS A 526 20.46 18.53 9.24
N GLY A 527 20.23 17.66 8.26
CA GLY A 527 18.92 17.45 7.67
C GLY A 527 18.37 18.71 6.99
N ASP A 528 19.24 19.57 6.46
CA ASP A 528 18.93 20.89 5.89
C ASP A 528 18.72 20.89 4.36
N GLY A 529 18.82 19.72 3.72
CA GLY A 529 18.63 19.54 2.29
C GLY A 529 19.79 20.01 1.41
N VAL A 530 20.93 20.41 1.99
CA VAL A 530 22.09 20.97 1.27
C VAL A 530 23.42 20.40 1.76
N THR A 531 23.60 20.31 3.09
CA THR A 531 24.81 19.79 3.73
C THR A 531 24.95 18.28 3.52
N ASP A 532 26.16 17.85 3.18
CA ASP A 532 26.52 16.45 3.10
C ASP A 532 26.60 15.85 4.51
N ASP A 533 25.60 15.05 4.85
CA ASP A 533 25.47 14.39 6.15
C ASP A 533 26.05 12.97 6.15
N THR A 534 26.66 12.50 5.04
CA THR A 534 27.13 11.11 4.85
C THR A 534 28.00 10.63 6.01
N ALA A 535 29.04 11.40 6.35
CA ALA A 535 29.97 11.06 7.42
C ALA A 535 29.34 11.14 8.82
N ALA A 536 28.34 12.01 9.02
CA ALA A 536 27.63 12.13 10.30
C ALA A 536 26.68 10.95 10.52
N ILE A 537 26.00 10.49 9.46
CA ILE A 537 25.11 9.32 9.47
C ILE A 537 25.91 8.03 9.66
N GLN A 538 27.04 7.87 8.97
CA GLN A 538 27.91 6.72 9.19
C GLN A 538 28.44 6.69 10.64
N ALA A 539 28.92 7.83 11.18
CA ALA A 539 29.45 7.90 12.53
C ALA A 539 28.41 7.73 13.66
N ILE A 540 27.10 7.82 13.40
CA ILE A 540 26.06 7.40 14.35
C ILE A 540 25.71 5.92 14.21
N PHE A 541 25.73 5.36 12.99
CA PHE A 541 25.53 3.93 12.77
C PHE A 541 26.69 3.10 13.34
N ASP A 542 27.95 3.53 13.15
CA ASP A 542 29.15 2.84 13.65
C ASP A 542 29.23 2.72 15.18
N LYS A 543 28.45 3.53 15.93
CA LYS A 543 28.49 3.60 17.40
C LYS A 543 27.18 3.20 18.10
N ALA A 544 26.09 3.03 17.37
CA ALA A 544 24.79 2.69 17.97
C ALA A 544 24.84 1.26 18.55
N THR A 545 24.43 1.12 19.81
CA THR A 545 24.34 -0.21 20.46
C THR A 545 22.97 -0.85 20.24
N THR A 546 22.86 -2.16 20.43
CA THR A 546 21.65 -2.93 20.07
C THR A 546 20.44 -2.67 20.99
N ASP A 547 20.64 -1.99 22.12
CA ASP A 547 19.63 -1.45 23.02
C ASP A 547 19.21 0.00 22.69
N GLN A 548 19.82 0.61 21.67
CA GLN A 548 19.53 1.97 21.19
C GLN A 548 18.78 1.96 19.85
N ILE A 549 18.16 3.09 19.54
CA ILE A 549 17.47 3.36 18.27
C ILE A 549 18.04 4.64 17.68
N VAL A 550 18.44 4.63 16.41
CA VAL A 550 18.83 5.85 15.70
C VAL A 550 17.58 6.60 15.26
N TYR A 551 17.44 7.82 15.75
CA TYR A 551 16.28 8.67 15.51
C TYR A 551 16.60 9.73 14.46
N PHE A 552 15.98 9.61 13.28
CA PHE A 552 16.05 10.66 12.29
C PHE A 552 15.02 11.74 12.62
N ASP A 553 15.47 12.82 13.25
CA ASP A 553 14.70 14.06 13.36
C ASP A 553 14.24 14.52 11.97
N HIS A 554 13.11 15.23 11.84
CA HIS A 554 12.61 15.54 10.49
C HIS A 554 13.58 16.46 9.72
N GLY A 555 13.83 16.14 8.45
CA GLY A 555 14.77 16.87 7.60
C GLY A 555 15.07 16.16 6.28
N GLY A 556 15.86 16.82 5.43
CA GLY A 556 16.43 16.27 4.19
C GLY A 556 17.93 16.06 4.36
N TYR A 557 18.36 14.81 4.41
CA TYR A 557 19.73 14.40 4.70
C TYR A 557 20.44 14.05 3.40
N VAL A 558 21.29 14.95 2.90
CA VAL A 558 22.00 14.72 1.63
C VAL A 558 23.13 13.74 1.86
N VAL A 559 23.20 12.70 1.02
CA VAL A 559 24.28 11.70 1.03
C VAL A 559 24.93 11.56 -0.34
N THR A 560 26.26 11.44 -0.37
CA THR A 560 27.08 11.46 -1.60
C THR A 560 27.92 10.21 -1.81
N ASP A 561 27.99 9.32 -0.82
CA ASP A 561 28.59 7.98 -0.92
C ASP A 561 27.76 6.96 -0.12
N THR A 562 28.05 5.66 -0.28
CA THR A 562 27.27 4.57 0.33
C THR A 562 27.30 4.61 1.86
N ILE A 563 26.12 4.72 2.48
CA ILE A 563 25.93 4.51 3.91
C ILE A 563 25.87 3.00 4.20
N LYS A 564 26.78 2.51 5.04
CA LYS A 564 26.79 1.12 5.51
C LYS A 564 26.03 1.01 6.82
N VAL A 565 24.88 0.34 6.78
CA VAL A 565 24.01 0.11 7.93
C VAL A 565 24.42 -1.21 8.62
N PRO A 566 24.76 -1.21 9.93
CA PRO A 566 25.09 -2.43 10.66
C PRO A 566 23.94 -3.44 10.67
N LYS A 567 24.27 -4.73 10.65
CA LYS A 567 23.30 -5.84 10.69
C LYS A 567 22.47 -5.94 11.97
N ASN A 568 22.78 -5.16 13.00
CA ASN A 568 22.07 -5.16 14.29
C ASN A 568 21.79 -3.70 14.68
N ILE A 569 20.70 -3.13 14.20
CA ILE A 569 20.35 -1.72 14.42
C ILE A 569 18.83 -1.50 14.35
N LYS A 570 18.36 -0.44 14.99
CA LYS A 570 16.97 0.03 14.91
C LYS A 570 16.98 1.49 14.49
N ILE A 571 16.13 1.86 13.54
CA ILE A 571 16.07 3.18 12.90
C ILE A 571 14.61 3.62 12.86
N THR A 572 14.30 4.83 13.32
CA THR A 572 12.96 5.40 13.12
C THR A 572 12.98 6.90 12.83
N GLY A 573 12.08 7.36 11.95
CA GLY A 573 11.98 8.75 11.54
C GLY A 573 10.88 9.56 12.22
N GLU A 574 11.09 10.87 12.33
CA GLU A 574 10.06 11.85 12.70
C GLU A 574 9.23 12.22 11.47
N ILE A 575 8.10 11.51 11.26
CA ILE A 575 7.19 11.70 10.12
C ILE A 575 7.93 11.81 8.77
N TRP A 576 8.57 10.71 8.35
CA TRP A 576 9.20 10.58 7.03
C TRP A 576 10.30 11.63 6.70
N PRO A 577 11.36 11.74 7.52
CA PRO A 577 12.61 12.37 7.08
C PRO A 577 13.16 11.67 5.83
N MET A 578 13.90 12.43 5.03
CA MET A 578 14.31 12.04 3.69
C MET A 578 15.82 11.78 3.66
N ILE A 579 16.24 10.57 3.31
CA ILE A 579 17.61 10.32 2.83
C ILE A 579 17.65 10.72 1.35
N MET A 580 18.60 11.58 0.96
CA MET A 580 18.59 12.23 -0.36
C MET A 580 19.92 11.99 -1.08
N ALA A 581 19.96 11.00 -1.97
CA ALA A 581 21.16 10.61 -2.71
C ALA A 581 21.54 11.66 -3.77
N LYS A 582 22.83 11.99 -3.88
CA LYS A 582 23.32 13.01 -4.82
C LYS A 582 24.68 12.60 -5.41
N GLY A 583 24.81 12.62 -6.73
CA GLY A 583 26.08 12.28 -7.42
C GLY A 583 26.23 10.81 -7.82
N PHE A 584 25.25 9.96 -7.50
CA PHE A 584 25.14 8.57 -7.92
C PHE A 584 24.73 8.47 -9.41
N ASN A 585 25.60 8.93 -10.32
CA ASN A 585 25.19 9.30 -11.68
C ASN A 585 25.52 8.27 -12.78
N ASP A 586 26.25 7.20 -12.49
CA ASP A 586 26.69 6.20 -13.48
C ASP A 586 25.82 4.93 -13.44
N GLN A 587 24.98 4.74 -14.45
CA GLN A 587 24.15 3.54 -14.61
C GLN A 587 24.95 2.27 -14.99
N SER A 588 26.21 2.42 -15.40
CA SER A 588 27.11 1.31 -15.75
C SER A 588 27.80 0.75 -14.50
N ASN A 589 28.02 1.60 -13.50
CA ASN A 589 28.61 1.27 -12.20
C ASN A 589 27.67 1.73 -11.05
N PRO A 590 26.45 1.18 -10.96
CA PRO A 590 25.48 1.59 -9.95
C PRO A 590 25.96 1.21 -8.54
N LYS A 591 25.48 1.95 -7.52
CA LYS A 591 25.88 1.78 -6.13
C LYS A 591 24.69 1.88 -5.17
N ALA A 592 24.74 1.12 -4.09
CA ALA A 592 23.88 1.27 -2.93
C ALA A 592 24.03 2.67 -2.29
N VAL A 593 22.91 3.34 -1.99
CA VAL A 593 22.86 4.57 -1.19
C VAL A 593 22.80 4.20 0.29
N PHE A 594 21.86 3.34 0.67
CA PHE A 594 21.85 2.60 1.93
C PHE A 594 22.17 1.12 1.65
N GLN A 595 23.24 0.61 2.24
CA GLN A 595 23.64 -0.79 2.19
C GLN A 595 23.35 -1.44 3.54
N VAL A 596 22.33 -2.31 3.61
CA VAL A 596 21.79 -2.88 4.84
C VAL A 596 22.39 -4.24 5.15
N GLY A 597 23.35 -4.28 6.08
CA GLY A 597 24.26 -5.40 6.29
C GLY A 597 25.29 -5.53 5.16
N GLN A 598 26.26 -6.42 5.32
CA GLN A 598 27.11 -6.90 4.22
C GLN A 598 26.61 -8.28 3.74
N PRO A 599 26.91 -8.71 2.50
CA PRO A 599 26.52 -10.04 2.02
C PRO A 599 26.92 -11.16 2.98
N GLY A 600 25.98 -12.05 3.29
CA GLY A 600 26.16 -13.14 4.26
C GLY A 600 25.99 -12.73 5.74
N ASP A 601 25.66 -11.47 6.05
CA ASP A 601 25.33 -11.07 7.42
C ASP A 601 23.99 -11.65 7.88
N THR A 602 23.97 -12.26 9.07
CA THR A 602 22.74 -12.55 9.81
C THR A 602 22.63 -11.60 11.01
N GLY A 603 21.43 -11.07 11.28
CA GLY A 603 21.21 -10.07 12.33
C GLY A 603 19.74 -9.63 12.52
N SER A 604 19.53 -8.41 13.00
CA SER A 604 18.23 -7.81 13.28
C SER A 604 18.24 -6.31 12.93
N VAL A 605 17.49 -5.92 11.90
CA VAL A 605 17.44 -4.54 11.38
C VAL A 605 16.01 -4.07 11.26
N GLU A 606 15.64 -3.04 12.01
CA GLU A 606 14.29 -2.46 11.97
C GLU A 606 14.36 -1.03 11.45
N ILE A 607 13.64 -0.72 10.36
CA ILE A 607 13.55 0.64 9.81
C ILE A 607 12.08 1.06 9.75
N SER A 608 11.74 2.23 10.30
CA SER A 608 10.35 2.71 10.34
C SER A 608 10.16 4.21 10.11
N ASP A 609 9.04 4.61 9.50
CA ASP A 609 8.67 6.01 9.28
C ASP A 609 9.75 6.85 8.52
N MET A 610 10.38 6.28 7.48
CA MET A 610 11.48 6.89 6.69
C MET A 610 11.12 7.08 5.21
N VAL A 611 11.76 8.00 4.50
CA VAL A 611 11.70 8.09 3.02
C VAL A 611 13.09 8.18 2.39
N PHE A 612 13.28 7.53 1.24
CA PHE A 612 14.49 7.62 0.42
C PHE A 612 14.19 8.31 -0.92
N GLN A 613 15.07 9.21 -1.35
CA GLN A 613 14.91 10.04 -2.56
C GLN A 613 16.25 10.31 -3.23
N THR A 614 16.21 10.96 -4.39
CA THR A 614 17.38 11.41 -5.15
C THR A 614 17.30 12.92 -5.42
N ILE A 615 18.45 13.60 -5.32
CA ILE A 615 18.66 14.93 -5.89
C ILE A 615 19.23 14.69 -7.29
N GLY A 616 18.37 14.82 -8.29
CA GLY A 616 18.62 14.33 -9.64
C GLY A 616 19.60 15.17 -10.48
N PRO A 617 20.06 14.61 -11.61
CA PRO A 617 19.86 13.21 -12.03
C PRO A 617 20.77 12.25 -11.25
N ALA A 618 20.32 11.02 -11.00
CA ALA A 618 21.05 10.00 -10.22
C ALA A 618 20.90 8.58 -10.81
N ALA A 619 21.29 8.43 -12.08
CA ALA A 619 21.10 7.22 -12.89
C ALA A 619 21.77 5.92 -12.39
N GLY A 620 22.68 6.01 -11.40
CA GLY A 620 23.37 4.89 -10.76
C GLY A 620 22.93 4.60 -9.32
N ALA A 621 21.91 5.29 -8.79
CA ALA A 621 21.45 5.10 -7.42
C ALA A 621 20.62 3.81 -7.25
N ILE A 622 21.12 2.85 -6.46
CA ILE A 622 20.31 1.80 -5.83
C ILE A 622 19.94 2.34 -4.45
N LEU A 623 18.69 2.77 -4.23
CA LEU A 623 18.36 3.51 -3.00
C LEU A 623 18.55 2.66 -1.73
N VAL A 624 18.04 1.43 -1.73
CA VAL A 624 18.25 0.47 -0.65
C VAL A 624 18.78 -0.82 -1.26
N GLU A 625 19.97 -1.23 -0.85
CA GLU A 625 20.50 -2.58 -1.04
C GLU A 625 20.39 -3.32 0.30
N TRP A 626 19.82 -4.52 0.30
CA TRP A 626 19.47 -5.27 1.50
C TRP A 626 20.13 -6.64 1.47
N ASN A 627 21.15 -6.81 2.31
CA ASN A 627 22.02 -7.97 2.37
C ASN A 627 21.82 -8.84 3.62
N VAL A 628 21.15 -8.30 4.65
CA VAL A 628 21.02 -8.96 5.95
C VAL A 628 19.94 -10.05 5.94
N LYS A 629 20.27 -11.20 6.52
CA LYS A 629 19.35 -12.30 6.84
C LYS A 629 18.87 -12.22 8.29
N GLU A 630 17.68 -12.72 8.55
CA GLU A 630 17.07 -12.71 9.87
C GLU A 630 17.75 -13.64 10.87
N ALA A 631 18.06 -13.12 12.06
CA ALA A 631 18.49 -13.93 13.20
C ALA A 631 17.32 -14.64 13.89
N SER A 632 16.10 -14.14 13.69
CA SER A 632 14.82 -14.77 14.05
C SER A 632 13.69 -14.22 13.18
N GLN A 633 12.60 -14.96 12.99
CA GLN A 633 11.50 -14.61 12.10
C GLN A 633 11.03 -13.15 12.21
N GLY A 634 11.13 -12.39 11.12
CA GLY A 634 10.73 -10.97 11.04
C GLY A 634 11.62 -10.00 11.83
N SER A 635 12.84 -10.39 12.21
CA SER A 635 13.80 -9.51 12.90
C SER A 635 14.47 -8.48 11.98
N VAL A 636 14.35 -8.65 10.66
CA VAL A 636 14.86 -7.73 9.64
C VAL A 636 13.70 -7.24 8.78
N GLY A 637 13.48 -5.93 8.68
CA GLY A 637 12.37 -5.39 7.90
C GLY A 637 12.17 -3.87 7.90
N MET A 638 11.18 -3.43 7.12
CA MET A 638 10.82 -2.02 6.91
C MET A 638 9.29 -1.79 7.04
N TRP A 639 8.90 -0.73 7.76
CA TRP A 639 7.50 -0.41 8.09
C TRP A 639 7.16 1.08 7.92
N ASP A 640 6.16 1.42 7.08
CA ASP A 640 5.91 2.80 6.64
C ASP A 640 7.20 3.48 6.12
N VAL A 641 7.96 2.74 5.30
CA VAL A 641 9.18 3.20 4.64
C VAL A 641 8.96 3.24 3.13
N HIS A 642 9.26 4.38 2.50
CA HIS A 642 8.91 4.60 1.09
C HIS A 642 10.11 5.14 0.29
N THR A 643 10.14 4.92 -1.02
CA THR A 643 11.01 5.65 -1.94
C THR A 643 10.18 6.61 -2.77
N ARG A 644 10.62 7.87 -2.89
CA ARG A 644 9.90 8.92 -3.64
C ARG A 644 10.85 9.59 -4.62
N ILE A 645 10.84 9.13 -5.88
CA ILE A 645 11.75 9.64 -6.91
C ILE A 645 11.12 10.83 -7.64
N GLY A 646 11.51 12.04 -7.27
CA GLY A 646 11.05 13.26 -7.90
C GLY A 646 9.69 13.77 -7.38
N GLY A 647 9.03 14.58 -8.21
CA GLY A 647 7.69 15.13 -7.97
C GLY A 647 7.54 15.97 -6.70
N SER A 648 8.63 16.36 -6.06
CA SER A 648 8.60 17.02 -4.74
C SER A 648 9.82 17.87 -4.48
N ALA A 649 9.68 18.82 -3.55
CA ALA A 649 10.67 19.86 -3.31
C ALA A 649 12.08 19.32 -2.99
N GLY A 650 13.10 19.94 -3.58
CA GLY A 650 14.52 19.61 -3.36
C GLY A 650 15.08 18.49 -4.23
N THR A 651 14.22 17.63 -4.80
CA THR A 651 14.65 16.54 -5.70
C THR A 651 15.27 17.03 -7.01
N GLN A 652 15.00 18.27 -7.43
CA GLN A 652 15.32 18.83 -8.76
C GLN A 652 14.66 18.09 -9.94
N LEU A 653 13.71 17.21 -9.63
CA LEU A 653 13.00 16.32 -10.56
C LEU A 653 11.49 16.67 -10.53
N GLN A 654 11.19 17.92 -10.84
CA GLN A 654 9.89 18.58 -10.66
C GLN A 654 9.33 19.12 -11.98
N SER A 655 8.05 19.56 -12.01
CA SER A 655 7.37 20.00 -13.24
C SER A 655 8.10 21.13 -14.00
N ASN A 656 8.82 21.99 -13.28
CA ASN A 656 9.67 23.04 -13.87
C ASN A 656 10.85 22.53 -14.74
N THR A 657 11.20 21.24 -14.63
CA THR A 657 12.36 20.60 -15.27
C THR A 657 11.94 19.37 -16.09
N CYS A 658 10.90 18.68 -15.65
CA CYS A 658 10.48 17.36 -16.13
C CYS A 658 9.01 17.30 -16.56
N ALA A 659 8.35 18.43 -16.85
CA ALA A 659 7.00 18.44 -17.42
C ALA A 659 6.90 17.57 -18.68
N LYS A 660 5.83 16.77 -18.76
CA LYS A 660 5.63 15.82 -19.85
C LYS A 660 5.56 16.46 -21.24
N ASN A 661 6.03 15.75 -22.27
CA ASN A 661 5.87 16.19 -23.65
C ASN A 661 5.44 15.07 -24.64
N PRO A 662 4.16 14.63 -24.60
CA PRO A 662 3.66 13.57 -25.49
C PRO A 662 3.61 13.94 -26.98
N ASN A 663 3.86 15.22 -27.34
CA ASN A 663 3.86 15.70 -28.73
C ASN A 663 5.24 15.62 -29.40
N ALA A 664 6.28 15.18 -28.69
CA ALA A 664 7.63 15.01 -29.22
C ALA A 664 8.12 13.58 -28.95
N THR A 665 8.79 12.98 -29.94
CA THR A 665 9.50 11.70 -29.75
C THR A 665 10.88 11.96 -29.17
N TYR A 666 11.22 11.32 -28.06
CA TYR A 666 12.51 11.50 -27.39
C TYR A 666 12.92 10.23 -26.61
N THR A 667 14.20 10.08 -26.27
CA THR A 667 14.80 8.85 -25.72
C THR A 667 15.03 8.90 -24.19
N GLY A 668 14.09 9.50 -23.45
CA GLY A 668 14.31 9.96 -22.07
C GLY A 668 15.06 11.29 -21.96
N ASN A 669 14.57 12.23 -21.15
CA ASN A 669 15.33 13.43 -20.76
C ASN A 669 16.38 13.06 -19.68
N THR A 670 17.67 13.16 -20.01
CA THR A 670 18.77 12.77 -19.11
C THR A 670 18.85 13.57 -17.80
N ALA A 671 18.32 14.81 -17.78
CA ALA A 671 18.19 15.59 -16.54
C ALA A 671 17.14 15.03 -15.56
N CYS A 672 16.20 14.23 -16.06
CA CYS A 672 15.06 13.69 -15.30
C CYS A 672 15.24 12.19 -14.96
N ILE A 673 16.46 11.66 -15.07
CA ILE A 673 16.78 10.29 -14.65
C ILE A 673 16.90 10.25 -13.13
N GLY A 674 15.96 9.56 -12.50
CA GLY A 674 15.77 9.54 -11.07
C GLY A 674 16.66 8.55 -10.32
N ALA A 675 16.59 7.25 -10.64
CA ALA A 675 17.32 6.20 -9.93
C ALA A 675 17.66 5.00 -10.83
N PHE A 676 18.63 4.17 -10.44
CA PHE A 676 18.90 2.88 -11.09
C PHE A 676 17.93 1.78 -10.61
N MET A 677 17.69 1.73 -9.29
CA MET A 677 16.82 0.77 -8.62
C MET A 677 16.29 1.33 -7.29
N LEU A 678 15.06 1.01 -6.90
CA LEU A 678 14.45 1.48 -5.65
C LEU A 678 14.79 0.56 -4.46
N LEU A 679 14.71 -0.76 -4.64
CA LEU A 679 15.11 -1.76 -3.64
C LEU A 679 15.76 -2.98 -4.32
N HIS A 680 16.94 -3.36 -3.83
CA HIS A 680 17.61 -4.63 -4.15
C HIS A 680 17.66 -5.50 -2.89
N VAL A 681 17.03 -6.68 -2.91
CA VAL A 681 17.17 -7.70 -1.84
C VAL A 681 18.06 -8.81 -2.40
N THR A 682 19.24 -9.00 -1.82
CA THR A 682 20.29 -9.86 -2.42
C THR A 682 20.14 -11.34 -2.05
N GLU A 683 20.89 -12.20 -2.75
CA GLU A 683 20.83 -13.67 -2.74
C GLU A 683 20.70 -14.30 -1.35
N GLN A 684 21.50 -13.84 -0.39
CA GLN A 684 21.59 -14.43 0.95
C GLN A 684 20.70 -13.73 1.99
N ALA A 685 20.01 -12.66 1.61
CA ALA A 685 19.23 -11.82 2.52
C ALA A 685 17.81 -12.37 2.75
N SER A 686 17.12 -11.87 3.77
CA SER A 686 15.69 -12.10 4.01
C SER A 686 15.03 -10.77 4.40
N ILE A 687 13.73 -10.59 4.22
CA ILE A 687 13.10 -9.28 4.47
C ILE A 687 11.60 -9.34 4.80
N TYR A 688 11.17 -8.55 5.79
CA TYR A 688 9.77 -8.23 6.03
C TYR A 688 9.47 -6.79 5.59
N LEU A 689 8.53 -6.60 4.66
CA LEU A 689 8.07 -5.28 4.18
C LEU A 689 6.60 -5.08 4.51
N GLU A 690 6.23 -3.91 5.04
CA GLU A 690 4.85 -3.56 5.36
C GLU A 690 4.54 -2.08 5.15
N ASN A 691 3.49 -1.80 4.37
CA ASN A 691 3.14 -0.46 3.87
C ASN A 691 4.34 0.27 3.22
N THR A 692 5.14 -0.43 2.43
CA THR A 692 6.29 0.18 1.72
C THR A 692 5.90 0.55 0.28
N TRP A 693 6.18 1.79 -0.10
CA TRP A 693 5.77 2.35 -1.39
C TRP A 693 7.00 2.77 -2.20
N PHE A 694 7.14 2.22 -3.41
CA PHE A 694 8.29 2.39 -4.28
C PHE A 694 7.89 3.21 -5.52
N TRP A 695 7.66 4.51 -5.32
CA TRP A 695 7.04 5.40 -6.31
C TRP A 695 8.06 6.25 -7.06
N VAL A 696 7.89 6.27 -8.38
CA VAL A 696 8.59 7.16 -9.31
C VAL A 696 7.58 8.19 -9.76
N ALA A 697 7.87 9.48 -9.60
CA ALA A 697 6.83 10.50 -9.68
C ALA A 697 6.20 10.60 -11.08
N ASP A 698 4.91 10.30 -11.16
CA ASP A 698 4.07 10.51 -12.33
C ASP A 698 3.50 11.93 -12.40
N HIS A 699 3.44 12.63 -11.26
CA HIS A 699 2.98 14.01 -11.12
C HIS A 699 3.70 14.80 -10.02
N GLU A 700 3.48 16.11 -10.03
CA GLU A 700 4.06 17.09 -9.12
C GLU A 700 3.22 17.31 -7.85
N LEU A 701 3.88 17.26 -6.68
CA LEU A 701 3.25 17.36 -5.36
C LEU A 701 3.43 18.72 -4.68
N ASP A 702 4.42 19.55 -5.06
CA ASP A 702 4.77 20.78 -4.33
C ASP A 702 4.70 22.06 -5.17
N LEU A 703 4.93 22.01 -6.49
CA LEU A 703 4.68 23.16 -7.36
C LEU A 703 3.19 23.23 -7.73
N GLY A 704 2.59 24.41 -7.57
CA GLY A 704 1.14 24.64 -7.71
C GLY A 704 0.55 24.52 -9.11
N ASP A 705 1.24 23.85 -10.05
CA ASP A 705 0.64 23.38 -11.30
C ASP A 705 0.18 21.91 -11.22
N HIS A 706 0.71 21.12 -10.27
CA HIS A 706 0.40 19.70 -10.04
C HIS A 706 0.36 18.86 -11.32
N ASN A 707 1.21 19.21 -12.30
CA ASN A 707 1.21 18.58 -13.62
C ASN A 707 1.85 17.19 -13.58
N GLN A 708 1.47 16.36 -14.56
CA GLN A 708 2.15 15.10 -14.84
C GLN A 708 3.56 15.33 -15.42
N ILE A 709 4.51 14.49 -15.02
CA ILE A 709 5.95 14.65 -15.28
C ILE A 709 6.60 13.34 -15.78
N ASP A 710 7.67 13.47 -16.57
CA ASP A 710 8.43 12.37 -17.15
C ASP A 710 9.71 12.10 -16.32
N ILE A 711 9.61 11.26 -15.28
CA ILE A 711 10.75 10.82 -14.44
C ILE A 711 11.14 9.37 -14.76
N TYR A 712 12.43 9.10 -14.97
CA TYR A 712 12.91 7.77 -15.35
C TYR A 712 13.68 7.11 -14.20
N SER A 713 13.07 6.12 -13.55
CA SER A 713 13.76 5.14 -12.70
C SER A 713 13.89 3.82 -13.46
N GLY A 714 15.04 3.15 -13.38
CA GLY A 714 15.25 1.90 -14.13
C GLY A 714 14.35 0.77 -13.66
N ARG A 715 14.38 0.50 -12.35
CA ARG A 715 13.86 -0.74 -11.73
C ARG A 715 13.20 -0.40 -10.40
N GLY A 716 12.06 -1.01 -10.11
CA GLY A 716 11.41 -0.89 -8.80
C GLY A 716 12.10 -1.74 -7.75
N VAL A 717 11.49 -2.87 -7.42
CA VAL A 717 11.97 -3.86 -6.47
C VAL A 717 12.55 -5.08 -7.20
N LEU A 718 13.81 -5.40 -6.94
CA LEU A 718 14.44 -6.68 -7.30
C LEU A 718 14.62 -7.54 -6.04
N VAL A 719 14.16 -8.79 -6.09
CA VAL A 719 14.47 -9.81 -5.07
C VAL A 719 15.24 -10.95 -5.72
N ALA A 720 16.47 -11.16 -5.26
CA ALA A 720 17.33 -12.28 -5.62
C ALA A 720 17.41 -13.36 -4.53
N SER A 721 16.72 -13.19 -3.39
CA SER A 721 16.81 -14.03 -2.19
C SER A 721 16.56 -15.51 -2.47
N GLU A 722 17.63 -16.31 -2.50
CA GLU A 722 17.63 -17.71 -2.96
C GLU A 722 16.97 -18.66 -1.95
N GLU A 723 17.11 -18.37 -0.66
CA GLU A 723 16.50 -19.15 0.43
C GLU A 723 15.27 -18.47 1.06
N GLY A 724 15.10 -17.16 0.90
CA GLY A 724 14.12 -16.39 1.66
C GLY A 724 14.36 -16.43 3.17
N PRO A 725 13.31 -16.27 3.99
CA PRO A 725 11.96 -15.86 3.60
C PRO A 725 11.88 -14.38 3.19
N ALA A 726 10.88 -14.03 2.39
CA ALA A 726 10.47 -12.63 2.24
C ALA A 726 8.95 -12.47 2.35
N TRP A 727 8.51 -11.40 3.01
CA TRP A 727 7.09 -11.02 3.08
C TRP A 727 6.88 -9.58 2.60
N MET A 728 5.86 -9.35 1.78
CA MET A 728 5.48 -8.03 1.30
C MET A 728 4.00 -7.75 1.56
N TYR A 729 3.68 -7.05 2.64
CA TYR A 729 2.32 -6.72 3.03
C TYR A 729 1.90 -5.32 2.61
N GLY A 730 0.99 -5.23 1.64
CA GLY A 730 0.48 -3.95 1.15
C GLY A 730 1.55 -3.06 0.54
N THR A 731 2.39 -3.63 -0.32
CA THR A 731 3.50 -2.92 -0.98
C THR A 731 3.11 -2.52 -2.40
N ALA A 732 3.49 -1.32 -2.81
CA ALA A 732 3.24 -0.81 -4.16
C ALA A 732 4.57 -0.41 -4.81
N SER A 733 4.75 -0.68 -6.10
CA SER A 733 5.91 -0.20 -6.87
C SER A 733 5.44 0.27 -8.23
N GLU A 734 5.73 1.52 -8.59
CA GLU A 734 5.02 2.19 -9.68
C GLU A 734 5.95 3.05 -10.54
N HIS A 735 5.63 3.10 -11.84
CA HIS A 735 6.21 3.95 -12.86
C HIS A 735 7.73 3.78 -13.09
N ASN A 736 8.28 2.59 -12.81
CA ASN A 736 9.66 2.22 -13.18
C ASN A 736 9.72 1.74 -14.65
N VAL A 737 10.85 1.96 -15.33
CA VAL A 737 10.98 1.78 -16.80
C VAL A 737 10.99 0.31 -17.23
N LEU A 738 11.81 -0.53 -16.58
CA LEU A 738 12.02 -1.94 -16.98
C LEU A 738 11.03 -2.89 -16.29
N TYR A 739 10.90 -2.75 -14.98
CA TYR A 739 9.94 -3.50 -14.16
C TYR A 739 9.67 -2.79 -12.84
N ASN A 740 8.47 -3.02 -12.29
CA ASN A 740 8.09 -2.60 -10.96
C ASN A 740 8.45 -3.66 -9.90
N TYR A 741 8.13 -4.94 -10.11
CA TYR A 741 8.68 -6.06 -9.33
C TYR A 741 9.40 -7.07 -10.23
N GLN A 742 10.58 -7.52 -9.81
CA GLN A 742 11.23 -8.69 -10.35
C GLN A 742 11.69 -9.62 -9.22
N LEU A 743 11.40 -10.91 -9.37
CA LEU A 743 11.94 -12.01 -8.59
C LEU A 743 12.87 -12.81 -9.50
N THR A 744 14.12 -13.06 -9.10
CA THR A 744 15.11 -13.80 -9.90
C THR A 744 15.85 -14.80 -9.03
N ASN A 745 15.93 -16.06 -9.45
CA ASN A 745 16.54 -17.17 -8.68
C ASN A 745 15.98 -17.32 -7.24
N ALA A 746 14.82 -16.74 -6.94
CA ALA A 746 14.36 -16.51 -5.58
C ALA A 746 13.47 -17.64 -5.06
N SER A 747 13.47 -17.86 -3.74
CA SER A 747 12.61 -18.85 -3.09
C SER A 747 11.90 -18.34 -1.84
N ASN A 748 10.78 -18.98 -1.48
CA ASN A 748 10.06 -18.74 -0.22
C ASN A 748 9.60 -17.28 -0.06
N ILE A 749 8.89 -16.77 -1.06
CA ILE A 749 8.43 -15.37 -1.13
C ILE A 749 6.91 -15.29 -0.96
N PHE A 750 6.45 -14.46 -0.02
CA PHE A 750 5.04 -14.05 0.10
C PHE A 750 4.84 -12.59 -0.27
N MET A 751 3.80 -12.31 -1.07
CA MET A 751 3.40 -10.97 -1.50
C MET A 751 1.89 -10.83 -1.36
N GLY A 752 1.37 -9.86 -0.61
CA GLY A 752 -0.09 -9.73 -0.46
C GLY A 752 -0.62 -8.52 0.32
N ALA A 753 -1.43 -7.64 -0.27
CA ALA A 753 -1.56 -7.41 -1.71
C ALA A 753 -0.34 -6.65 -2.24
N ILE A 754 -0.04 -6.82 -3.54
CA ILE A 754 0.85 -5.93 -4.28
C ILE A 754 0.08 -5.09 -5.29
N GLN A 755 0.62 -3.92 -5.64
CA GLN A 755 0.08 -3.07 -6.70
C GLN A 755 1.21 -2.44 -7.53
N THR A 756 0.95 -2.20 -8.81
CA THR A 756 1.90 -1.56 -9.74
C THR A 756 1.21 -0.78 -10.85
N GLU A 757 1.85 0.29 -11.32
CA GLU A 757 1.48 1.01 -12.54
C GLU A 757 2.63 1.16 -13.53
N THR A 758 2.33 1.03 -14.83
CA THR A 758 3.23 1.35 -15.94
C THR A 758 3.52 2.87 -15.98
N PRO A 759 4.75 3.34 -16.30
CA PRO A 759 5.01 4.77 -16.44
C PRO A 759 4.19 5.39 -17.58
N TYR A 760 3.48 6.49 -17.31
CA TYR A 760 2.47 7.03 -18.23
C TYR A 760 3.03 7.54 -19.57
N PHE A 761 4.31 7.87 -19.62
CA PHE A 761 5.00 8.25 -20.85
C PHE A 761 5.20 7.06 -21.80
N GLN A 762 5.25 5.81 -21.31
CA GLN A 762 5.48 4.66 -22.19
C GLN A 762 4.32 4.49 -23.20
N ALA A 763 4.57 4.28 -24.49
CA ALA A 763 5.86 3.96 -25.12
C ALA A 763 6.55 5.15 -25.84
N ASN A 764 6.73 6.28 -25.17
CA ASN A 764 7.53 7.43 -25.61
C ASN A 764 8.41 7.98 -24.47
N PRO A 765 9.61 7.41 -24.22
CA PRO A 765 10.17 6.21 -24.84
C PRO A 765 9.45 4.92 -24.39
N ASP A 766 9.66 3.83 -25.14
CA ASP A 766 9.39 2.47 -24.68
C ASP A 766 10.36 2.02 -23.57
N ALA A 767 10.21 0.80 -23.07
CA ALA A 767 11.01 0.28 -21.96
C ALA A 767 12.51 0.06 -22.28
N SER A 768 12.96 0.17 -23.53
CA SER A 768 14.39 0.04 -23.89
C SER A 768 15.24 1.28 -23.57
N ALA A 769 14.65 2.38 -23.12
CA ALA A 769 15.35 3.65 -22.83
C ALA A 769 14.75 4.39 -21.61
N PRO A 770 15.53 5.22 -20.88
CA PRO A 770 16.94 5.59 -21.10
C PRO A 770 17.97 4.66 -20.42
N PHE A 771 17.54 3.51 -19.90
CA PHE A 771 18.42 2.57 -19.21
C PHE A 771 18.93 1.47 -20.13
N THR A 772 20.23 1.22 -20.10
CA THR A 772 20.85 0.05 -20.74
C THR A 772 20.53 -1.19 -19.91
N THR A 773 20.16 -2.29 -20.57
CA THR A 773 19.95 -3.58 -19.91
C THR A 773 21.26 -4.12 -19.34
N ASN A 774 21.21 -4.61 -18.10
CA ASN A 774 22.37 -5.04 -17.33
C ASN A 774 22.12 -6.47 -16.80
N GLN A 775 22.90 -7.43 -17.31
CA GLN A 775 22.74 -8.84 -16.98
C GLN A 775 23.01 -9.14 -15.50
N ASN A 776 23.81 -8.32 -14.80
CA ASN A 776 24.07 -8.45 -13.37
C ASN A 776 22.81 -8.28 -12.50
N TYR A 777 21.72 -7.72 -13.06
CA TYR A 777 20.42 -7.55 -12.40
C TYR A 777 19.30 -8.35 -13.08
N ASN A 778 19.67 -9.31 -13.95
CA ASN A 778 18.77 -10.16 -14.73
C ASN A 778 17.69 -9.38 -15.50
N ASP A 779 18.04 -8.23 -16.08
CA ASP A 779 17.08 -7.33 -16.73
C ASP A 779 16.29 -7.99 -17.88
N PRO A 780 15.01 -7.59 -18.08
CA PRO A 780 14.22 -8.02 -19.24
C PRO A 780 14.80 -7.50 -20.55
N SER A 781 14.66 -8.30 -21.62
CA SER A 781 15.05 -7.92 -22.98
C SER A 781 13.85 -7.37 -23.74
N PHE A 782 13.89 -6.08 -24.10
CA PHE A 782 12.87 -5.41 -24.89
C PHE A 782 13.25 -5.38 -26.36
N THR A 783 12.64 -6.27 -27.15
CA THR A 783 12.89 -6.48 -28.59
C THR A 783 11.60 -6.83 -29.34
N GLY A 784 10.45 -6.37 -28.86
CA GLY A 784 9.13 -6.69 -29.41
C GLY A 784 8.59 -5.60 -30.33
N GLY A 785 7.66 -4.82 -29.79
CA GLY A 785 7.13 -3.60 -30.38
C GLY A 785 6.40 -2.77 -29.32
N THR A 786 5.97 -1.56 -29.69
CA THR A 786 5.47 -0.48 -28.83
C THR A 786 4.49 -0.85 -27.69
N LEU A 787 3.66 -1.89 -27.83
CA LEU A 787 2.77 -2.37 -26.75
C LEU A 787 3.39 -3.47 -25.87
N ALA A 788 4.33 -4.25 -26.39
CA ALA A 788 5.03 -5.30 -25.66
C ALA A 788 6.28 -4.79 -24.92
N ASP A 789 6.96 -3.77 -25.46
CA ASP A 789 8.15 -3.16 -24.86
C ASP A 789 7.75 -2.10 -23.81
N LYS A 790 7.06 -2.56 -22.77
CA LYS A 790 6.60 -1.76 -21.62
C LYS A 790 6.95 -2.45 -20.30
N SER A 791 7.01 -1.65 -19.24
CA SER A 791 7.44 -2.09 -17.90
C SER A 791 6.62 -3.26 -17.37
N TRP A 792 7.29 -4.29 -16.87
CA TRP A 792 6.60 -5.42 -16.22
C TRP A 792 6.04 -5.02 -14.86
N GLY A 793 4.78 -5.36 -14.59
CA GLY A 793 4.23 -5.26 -13.24
C GLY A 793 4.93 -6.22 -12.29
N LEU A 794 4.96 -7.51 -12.67
CA LEU A 794 5.70 -8.55 -11.95
C LEU A 794 6.38 -9.51 -12.95
N ARG A 795 7.69 -9.66 -12.85
CA ARG A 795 8.46 -10.67 -13.59
C ARG A 795 9.08 -11.69 -12.62
N ILE A 796 8.91 -12.97 -12.88
CA ILE A 796 9.40 -14.07 -12.05
C ILE A 796 10.31 -14.95 -12.91
N VAL A 797 11.58 -15.06 -12.54
CA VAL A 797 12.64 -15.72 -13.34
C VAL A 797 13.34 -16.78 -12.50
N ASN A 798 13.44 -18.02 -12.99
CA ASN A 798 14.12 -19.17 -12.36
C ASN A 798 13.81 -19.34 -10.85
N SER A 799 12.61 -18.95 -10.41
CA SER A 799 12.25 -18.87 -8.99
C SER A 799 11.32 -20.03 -8.58
N GLU A 800 11.28 -20.37 -7.29
CA GLU A 800 10.38 -21.39 -6.75
C GLU A 800 9.65 -20.91 -5.47
N ASP A 801 8.60 -21.60 -5.04
CA ASP A 801 7.89 -21.31 -3.79
C ASP A 801 7.43 -19.83 -3.64
N ILE A 802 6.77 -19.30 -4.68
CA ILE A 802 6.29 -17.92 -4.74
C ILE A 802 4.77 -17.86 -4.53
N PHE A 803 4.34 -17.04 -3.57
CA PHE A 803 2.96 -16.95 -3.09
C PHE A 803 2.45 -15.51 -3.16
N VAL A 804 1.58 -15.22 -4.14
CA VAL A 804 0.99 -13.88 -4.34
C VAL A 804 -0.49 -13.92 -3.99
N ALA A 805 -0.92 -13.05 -3.07
CA ALA A 805 -2.28 -12.98 -2.55
C ALA A 805 -2.86 -11.56 -2.68
N GLY A 806 -3.51 -11.30 -3.82
CA GLY A 806 -3.90 -9.98 -4.28
C GLY A 806 -2.77 -9.32 -5.07
N ALA A 807 -2.99 -9.09 -6.36
CA ALA A 807 -2.06 -8.34 -7.21
C ALA A 807 -2.83 -7.40 -8.13
N GLY A 808 -2.56 -6.10 -8.04
CA GLY A 808 -3.19 -5.06 -8.86
C GLY A 808 -2.21 -4.47 -9.86
N LEU A 809 -2.17 -4.99 -11.09
CA LEU A 809 -1.12 -4.66 -12.06
C LEU A 809 -1.70 -3.89 -13.26
N TYR A 810 -1.45 -2.59 -13.33
CA TYR A 810 -2.23 -1.65 -14.16
C TYR A 810 -1.39 -0.94 -15.24
N SER A 811 -1.96 -0.80 -16.44
CA SER A 811 -1.42 0.02 -17.52
C SER A 811 -2.51 0.97 -18.03
N PHE A 812 -2.52 2.21 -17.54
CA PHE A 812 -3.59 3.18 -17.81
C PHE A 812 -3.41 4.03 -19.08
N PHE A 813 -2.22 4.01 -19.69
CA PHE A 813 -1.84 4.97 -20.73
C PHE A 813 -1.00 4.34 -21.84
N ASP A 814 -1.04 4.99 -23.00
CA ASP A 814 0.01 4.91 -24.03
C ASP A 814 0.41 6.34 -24.44
N ASN A 815 1.64 6.77 -24.09
CA ASN A 815 2.13 8.15 -24.26
C ASN A 815 1.10 9.21 -23.78
N TYR A 816 0.66 9.09 -22.52
CA TYR A 816 -0.42 9.86 -21.89
C TYR A 816 -1.82 9.79 -22.55
N GLY A 817 -2.01 9.00 -23.60
CA GLY A 817 -3.33 8.72 -24.19
C GLY A 817 -4.03 7.55 -23.50
N GLN A 818 -5.31 7.72 -23.12
CA GLN A 818 -6.10 6.67 -22.43
C GLN A 818 -7.07 5.91 -23.34
N ASN A 819 -7.05 6.14 -24.66
CA ASN A 819 -7.99 5.50 -25.60
C ASN A 819 -7.91 3.96 -25.55
N CYS A 820 -6.72 3.42 -25.29
CA CYS A 820 -6.42 2.00 -25.16
C CYS A 820 -7.15 1.29 -24.01
N LEU A 821 -7.64 2.03 -22.99
CA LEU A 821 -8.48 1.46 -21.93
C LEU A 821 -9.83 0.96 -22.44
N SER A 822 -10.35 1.55 -23.52
CA SER A 822 -11.63 1.13 -24.14
C SER A 822 -11.54 -0.22 -24.87
N THR A 823 -10.31 -0.65 -25.18
CA THR A 823 -9.97 -1.89 -25.91
C THR A 823 -9.14 -2.87 -25.09
N GLY A 824 -8.72 -2.50 -23.88
CA GLY A 824 -7.96 -3.37 -22.98
C GLY A 824 -6.50 -3.61 -23.41
N ASN A 825 -5.90 -2.69 -24.16
CA ASN A 825 -4.60 -2.93 -24.81
C ASN A 825 -3.65 -1.71 -24.79
N CYS A 826 -3.51 -1.06 -23.63
CA CYS A 826 -2.46 -0.08 -23.40
C CYS A 826 -1.06 -0.72 -23.36
N GLN A 827 -1.00 -2.03 -23.09
CA GLN A 827 0.21 -2.86 -23.03
C GLN A 827 -0.15 -4.32 -23.35
N SER A 828 0.76 -5.09 -23.96
CA SER A 828 0.47 -6.47 -24.36
C SER A 828 0.66 -7.49 -23.24
N ASN A 829 1.60 -7.29 -22.31
CA ASN A 829 1.94 -8.27 -21.27
C ASN A 829 2.18 -7.57 -19.92
N MET A 830 1.74 -8.16 -18.80
CA MET A 830 1.82 -7.52 -17.47
C MET A 830 2.54 -8.35 -16.40
N LEU A 831 2.26 -9.66 -16.31
CA LEU A 831 2.96 -10.59 -15.42
C LEU A 831 3.70 -11.64 -16.26
N SER A 832 5.01 -11.80 -16.05
CA SER A 832 5.82 -12.85 -16.70
C SER A 832 6.29 -13.90 -15.70
N ILE A 833 6.24 -15.17 -16.12
CA ILE A 833 6.79 -16.34 -15.41
C ILE A 833 7.74 -17.05 -16.40
N GLU A 834 9.01 -17.15 -16.04
CA GLU A 834 10.09 -17.66 -16.90
C GLU A 834 10.92 -18.69 -16.14
N GLY A 835 11.00 -19.94 -16.64
CA GLY A 835 11.83 -21.00 -16.04
C GLY A 835 11.50 -21.37 -14.58
N SER A 836 10.34 -20.93 -14.06
CA SER A 836 10.00 -20.90 -12.64
C SER A 836 8.97 -21.98 -12.26
N GLY A 837 8.97 -22.42 -11.01
CA GLY A 837 8.16 -23.54 -10.51
C GLY A 837 7.40 -23.23 -9.22
N ASN A 838 6.38 -24.04 -8.91
CA ASN A 838 5.55 -23.91 -7.70
C ASN A 838 5.04 -22.47 -7.43
N ILE A 839 4.56 -21.79 -8.48
CA ILE A 839 4.08 -20.39 -8.41
C ILE A 839 2.58 -20.38 -8.16
N HIS A 840 2.13 -19.72 -7.09
CA HIS A 840 0.72 -19.67 -6.70
C HIS A 840 0.26 -18.22 -6.52
N ILE A 841 -0.54 -17.76 -7.47
CA ILE A 841 -1.08 -16.40 -7.51
C ILE A 841 -2.59 -16.48 -7.30
N VAL A 842 -3.12 -15.78 -6.31
CA VAL A 842 -4.56 -15.71 -6.02
C VAL A 842 -5.04 -14.26 -6.00
N GLY A 843 -6.20 -13.96 -6.60
CA GLY A 843 -6.73 -12.60 -6.70
C GLY A 843 -5.87 -11.65 -7.56
N LEU A 844 -5.41 -12.11 -8.74
CA LEU A 844 -4.69 -11.27 -9.69
C LEU A 844 -5.69 -10.45 -10.52
N SER A 845 -5.66 -9.13 -10.37
CA SER A 845 -6.41 -8.16 -11.15
C SER A 845 -5.48 -7.31 -12.02
N THR A 846 -5.80 -7.18 -13.32
CA THR A 846 -5.05 -6.33 -14.25
C THR A 846 -5.94 -5.32 -14.95
N ILE A 847 -5.36 -4.19 -15.39
CA ILE A 847 -6.09 -3.13 -16.10
C ILE A 847 -5.33 -2.75 -17.38
N GLY A 848 -6.05 -2.71 -18.50
CA GLY A 848 -5.54 -2.16 -19.76
C GLY A 848 -4.51 -3.03 -20.48
N VAL A 849 -4.48 -4.34 -20.23
CA VAL A 849 -3.46 -5.25 -20.80
C VAL A 849 -4.05 -6.44 -21.53
N GLU A 850 -3.41 -6.88 -22.62
CA GLU A 850 -3.92 -7.99 -23.43
C GLU A 850 -3.72 -9.35 -22.70
N ASN A 851 -2.47 -9.65 -22.32
CA ASN A 851 -2.08 -10.80 -21.53
C ASN A 851 -1.91 -10.41 -20.06
N MET A 852 -2.77 -10.95 -19.19
CA MET A 852 -2.65 -10.82 -17.74
C MET A 852 -1.40 -11.54 -17.23
N VAL A 853 -1.13 -12.72 -17.79
CA VAL A 853 -0.01 -13.60 -17.46
C VAL A 853 0.61 -14.13 -18.75
N THR A 854 1.94 -14.16 -18.82
CA THR A 854 2.73 -14.92 -19.80
C THR A 854 3.62 -15.95 -19.09
N VAL A 855 3.71 -17.16 -19.66
CA VAL A 855 4.60 -18.23 -19.17
C VAL A 855 5.54 -18.64 -20.31
N ASP A 856 6.85 -18.58 -20.07
CA ASP A 856 7.93 -18.85 -21.05
C ASP A 856 7.67 -18.20 -22.42
N GLY A 857 7.36 -16.88 -22.40
CA GLY A 857 7.07 -16.07 -23.58
C GLY A 857 5.71 -16.32 -24.26
N LYS A 858 4.84 -17.18 -23.70
CA LYS A 858 3.52 -17.52 -24.26
C LYS A 858 2.41 -16.90 -23.42
N SER A 859 1.36 -16.39 -24.06
CA SER A 859 0.12 -15.96 -23.38
C SER A 859 -0.43 -17.07 -22.49
N GLY A 860 -0.51 -16.84 -21.18
CA GLY A 860 -1.00 -17.77 -20.17
C GLY A 860 -2.42 -17.48 -19.69
N ALA A 861 -2.82 -16.21 -19.67
CA ALA A 861 -4.20 -15.78 -19.43
C ALA A 861 -4.47 -14.38 -20.03
N LEU A 862 -5.69 -14.16 -20.54
CA LEU A 862 -6.08 -12.97 -21.30
C LEU A 862 -7.14 -12.14 -20.55
N ASP A 863 -7.01 -10.81 -20.59
CA ASP A 863 -7.94 -9.87 -19.92
C ASP A 863 -9.39 -10.04 -20.44
N LYS A 864 -9.54 -10.15 -21.77
CA LYS A 864 -10.83 -10.37 -22.43
C LYS A 864 -11.61 -11.58 -21.93
N ASP A 865 -10.91 -12.60 -21.40
CA ASP A 865 -11.53 -13.83 -20.89
C ASP A 865 -11.80 -13.76 -19.38
N ASN A 866 -11.32 -12.73 -18.68
CA ASN A 866 -11.37 -12.59 -17.23
C ASN A 866 -12.02 -11.27 -16.77
N ARG A 867 -12.66 -10.52 -17.68
CA ARG A 867 -13.28 -9.21 -17.43
C ARG A 867 -14.10 -9.15 -16.13
N ASN A 868 -13.82 -8.14 -15.32
CA ASN A 868 -14.45 -7.85 -14.04
C ASN A 868 -15.17 -6.47 -14.12
N THR A 869 -15.45 -5.82 -12.98
CA THR A 869 -16.11 -4.50 -12.86
C THR A 869 -15.40 -3.39 -13.65
N PHE A 870 -14.07 -3.39 -13.63
CA PHE A 870 -13.22 -2.43 -14.35
C PHE A 870 -11.89 -3.06 -14.76
N ALA A 871 -11.24 -3.80 -13.86
CA ALA A 871 -10.15 -4.72 -14.16
C ALA A 871 -10.64 -5.95 -14.96
N ALA A 872 -9.71 -6.80 -15.41
CA ALA A 872 -9.94 -8.25 -15.50
C ALA A 872 -9.36 -8.92 -14.25
N THR A 873 -9.88 -10.07 -13.83
CA THR A 873 -9.44 -10.74 -12.59
C THR A 873 -9.45 -12.26 -12.67
N ILE A 874 -8.36 -12.87 -12.23
CA ILE A 874 -8.18 -14.31 -12.07
C ILE A 874 -8.29 -14.64 -10.58
N ALA A 875 -9.12 -15.62 -10.24
CA ALA A 875 -9.26 -16.08 -8.86
C ALA A 875 -8.00 -16.80 -8.39
N MET A 876 -7.49 -17.74 -9.20
CA MET A 876 -6.21 -18.40 -8.96
C MET A 876 -5.48 -18.75 -10.26
N PHE A 877 -4.16 -18.61 -10.27
CA PHE A 877 -3.24 -19.12 -11.27
C PHE A 877 -2.17 -19.96 -10.57
N LYS A 878 -2.00 -21.20 -11.01
CA LYS A 878 -0.98 -22.13 -10.49
C LYS A 878 -0.07 -22.56 -11.63
N GLU A 879 1.24 -22.39 -11.46
CA GLU A 879 2.27 -22.95 -12.34
C GLU A 879 3.07 -24.03 -11.61
N THR A 880 3.23 -25.19 -12.24
CA THR A 880 3.80 -26.41 -11.66
C THR A 880 5.06 -26.88 -12.40
N GLY A 881 5.63 -26.04 -13.27
CA GLY A 881 6.88 -26.28 -13.98
C GLY A 881 8.04 -26.69 -13.08
N THR A 882 8.99 -27.41 -13.66
CA THR A 882 10.27 -27.74 -13.00
C THR A 882 11.13 -26.49 -12.92
N GLY A 883 11.16 -25.84 -11.75
CA GLY A 883 12.15 -24.79 -11.45
C GLY A 883 13.55 -25.36 -11.68
N VAL A 884 14.28 -24.82 -12.64
CA VAL A 884 15.58 -25.38 -13.04
C VAL A 884 16.66 -24.83 -12.13
N LYS A 885 17.06 -25.64 -11.15
CA LYS A 885 18.30 -25.39 -10.39
C LYS A 885 19.50 -25.72 -11.28
N CYS A 886 20.02 -24.69 -11.94
CA CYS A 886 21.31 -24.67 -12.61
C CYS A 886 22.44 -24.53 -11.58
#